data_AF-D7A046-F1
#
_entry.id   AF-D7A046-F1
#
_cell.length_a   1.000
_cell.length_b   1.000
_cell.length_c   1.000
_cell.angle_alpha   90.00
_cell.angle_beta   90.00
_cell.angle_gamma   90.00
#
_symmetry.space_group_name_H-M   'P 1'
#
loop_
_entity.id
_entity.type
_entity.pdbx_description
1 polymer ?
#
loop_
_entity_poly.entity_id
_entity_poly.type
_entity_poly.pdbx_seq_one_letter_code
_entity_poly.pdbx_strand_id
1 'polypeptide(L)'
;MATSIRITKSYSSTSLSKMSAPAVLAAATTGPVGAESSATSLALAMATTLPPTYQLISRTNGNDVVEVTSSGRFEVRGLAGNDTISVRAGTTGGDLLVGGDGNDTLTAAESDDVLDGGAGTDRLNGGAGNDVLIGGAGGDTLTGGDGVDTAVYSSSSAAVIISLNLDPQKSTRGAGGDATGDTLLGIENLTGSGKNDILSGNGLDNQLVGMLGNDTLRGNNGNDLLIGDTITDVDGNGIPDDDDGDGIPDGVNDAVAGGADTLDGGSGDDRLFGGGGADNLIGGFGHDQLYGGQGDDLLTSGDGNDLLDGGEGNDQLIASIGDDTLRGGGGNDWLNASLGNDLLYGGDGDDDLNAGDGNDQLHGEAGNDVLLGGSGNDIMSGGAGDDRFDGGTGADQLEGGDGFDTADYSAGGAVGIDLLANVASGAAAGDTFSSIEALIGSVADDILAGDNANNSFQGGGGADLIVGQGGFDTSDYSTSAAGVTIQLNSSAADPQAAGTGTGGDAEGDSLISIERIIGSAFVDTLLGGELADTFVGGAGADVLNGNGGVDTAEYSTSSTAVNVTIDPAATTIGTGGDAEGDQITNIENLIGSAFNDVLRAGTGVNRLDGGAGNDMLAGGEGADTLIGGDGVDTIDYSGSNAAVGLGLTDVPGQATQGSGGHAQGDIIAQIENVIGSAFNDTLQGSAGANRLEGGGGNDTLRGQGGADVLIGGLGTDTASYSSSASGVTVAISATATTVGSGGDAQGDQLSGIENLTGSAFADVLTGSDGDNRLDGGGGNDRLVGGLGVDTLVGGDGVDTVDYSASNAGVVVQLSANPASATVGSGGHAAGDILNTIESIIGSNFTDTLFGSTAGNKLVSGAGNDVMRGGSGADLLVANGSGSKTLYGDGIADGGTAGADVFQIMGGTNVIADYQSGEDILLNSLSGAALTLLPGSSTTLALRLSGSTHTTYVLVGTTADVPSASAFANQILQQDVFVDPNLIA
;
A
#
# COMPACT_ATOMS: atom_id res chain seq x y z
N MET A 1 20.29 54.17 18.30
CA MET A 1 20.91 55.31 17.57
C MET A 1 21.83 54.69 16.53
N ALA A 2 21.69 54.86 15.22
CA ALA A 2 20.88 55.76 14.43
C ALA A 2 20.65 55.12 13.04
N THR A 3 19.47 55.40 12.43
CA THR A 3 19.18 55.71 11.00
C THR A 3 19.84 54.88 9.88
N SER A 4 19.22 54.52 8.75
CA SER A 4 17.88 54.66 8.16
C SER A 4 17.95 54.07 6.74
N ILE A 5 16.88 53.40 6.31
CA ILE A 5 16.21 53.47 4.98
C ILE A 5 16.80 52.73 3.73
N ARG A 6 16.06 51.65 3.39
CA ARG A 6 15.37 51.20 2.13
C ARG A 6 16.07 50.58 0.89
N ILE A 7 15.64 49.31 0.67
CA ILE A 7 15.04 48.63 -0.53
C ILE A 7 16.00 48.32 -1.71
N THR A 8 16.18 47.06 -2.16
CA THR A 8 15.24 46.29 -3.02
C THR A 8 15.57 44.77 -3.08
N LYS A 9 14.50 43.93 -3.12
CA LYS A 9 14.29 42.54 -3.62
C LYS A 9 15.36 41.44 -3.45
N SER A 10 14.95 40.28 -2.91
CA SER A 10 14.79 39.00 -3.66
C SER A 10 14.75 37.73 -2.77
N TYR A 11 14.04 36.72 -3.29
CA TYR A 11 14.10 35.26 -3.10
C TYR A 11 13.59 34.54 -1.83
N SER A 12 12.64 33.65 -2.13
CA SER A 12 12.49 32.21 -1.83
C SER A 12 12.29 31.65 -0.41
N SER A 13 11.56 30.54 -0.48
CA SER A 13 11.07 29.59 0.50
C SER A 13 12.15 28.99 1.40
N THR A 14 11.79 28.76 2.67
CA THR A 14 11.87 27.42 3.30
C THR A 14 11.31 27.46 4.72
N SER A 15 10.40 26.51 4.95
CA SER A 15 9.97 25.86 6.20
C SER A 15 10.10 26.63 7.52
N LEU A 16 8.95 26.80 8.21
CA LEU A 16 8.95 26.87 9.66
C LEU A 16 7.95 25.87 10.26
N SER A 17 8.53 24.87 10.91
CA SER A 17 7.92 24.01 11.88
C SER A 17 7.57 24.78 13.17
N LYS A 18 6.41 24.40 13.73
CA LYS A 18 5.97 24.47 15.14
C LYS A 18 6.64 25.53 16.03
N MET A 19 5.85 26.50 16.53
CA MET A 19 5.96 26.93 17.93
C MET A 19 4.70 27.63 18.45
N SER A 20 4.26 27.11 19.60
CA SER A 20 3.40 27.65 20.67
C SER A 20 2.99 29.14 20.67
N ALA A 21 1.72 29.33 21.05
CA ALA A 21 0.99 30.57 21.39
C ALA A 21 1.76 31.62 22.22
N PRO A 22 1.32 32.91 22.13
CA PRO A 22 0.52 33.45 23.23
C PRO A 22 -0.66 34.38 22.81
N ALA A 23 -1.56 34.57 23.77
CA ALA A 23 -2.84 35.29 23.74
C ALA A 23 -2.81 36.79 23.33
N VAL A 24 -3.97 37.31 22.88
CA VAL A 24 -4.79 38.37 23.55
C VAL A 24 -5.82 39.00 22.56
N LEU A 25 -7.11 38.77 22.87
CA LEU A 25 -8.25 39.70 22.95
C LEU A 25 -8.58 40.72 21.81
N ALA A 26 -9.71 40.43 21.13
CA ALA A 26 -10.88 41.27 20.77
C ALA A 26 -10.72 42.58 19.96
N ALA A 27 -11.35 42.62 18.78
CA ALA A 27 -12.69 43.23 18.54
C ALA A 27 -12.86 43.80 17.11
N ALA A 28 -13.89 43.28 16.41
CA ALA A 28 -14.80 43.89 15.43
C ALA A 28 -14.28 44.56 14.13
N THR A 29 -14.70 44.01 12.97
CA THR A 29 -15.44 44.69 11.86
C THR A 29 -16.02 43.67 10.84
N THR A 30 -17.30 43.85 10.47
CA THR A 30 -18.01 43.65 9.18
C THR A 30 -17.40 42.77 8.05
N GLY A 31 -18.20 41.84 7.51
CA GLY A 31 -17.88 40.80 6.49
C GLY A 31 -17.52 41.26 5.06
N PRO A 32 -17.61 40.41 3.99
CA PRO A 32 -18.44 39.19 3.87
C PRO A 32 -17.81 37.94 3.16
N VAL A 33 -18.63 36.86 3.16
CA VAL A 33 -18.72 35.63 2.31
C VAL A 33 -17.62 34.55 2.33
N GLY A 34 -18.04 33.29 2.52
CA GLY A 34 -17.36 32.08 2.05
C GLY A 34 -17.29 30.93 3.06
N ALA A 35 -17.97 29.82 2.75
CA ALA A 35 -17.92 28.47 3.33
C ALA A 35 -18.59 28.24 4.71
N GLU A 36 -19.83 27.75 4.65
CA GLU A 36 -20.56 27.11 5.74
C GLU A 36 -19.90 25.77 6.09
N SER A 37 -19.08 25.74 7.14
CA SER A 37 -18.98 24.57 8.01
C SER A 37 -18.93 25.04 9.46
N SER A 38 -20.01 24.79 10.19
CA SER A 38 -20.10 25.14 11.61
C SER A 38 -21.03 24.17 12.34
N ALA A 39 -20.62 22.91 12.42
CA ALA A 39 -20.96 22.10 13.58
C ALA A 39 -20.04 22.49 14.75
N THR A 40 -20.66 22.99 15.81
CA THR A 40 -20.17 23.10 17.21
C THR A 40 -19.42 24.37 17.64
N SER A 41 -20.17 25.45 17.90
CA SER A 41 -20.38 25.89 19.29
C SER A 41 -21.49 26.93 19.42
N LEU A 42 -22.74 26.49 19.42
CA LEU A 42 -23.83 27.18 20.12
C LEU A 42 -24.53 26.23 21.11
N ALA A 43 -23.72 25.53 21.90
CA ALA A 43 -24.17 24.82 23.08
C ALA A 43 -24.54 25.81 24.21
N LEU A 44 -25.54 26.68 23.99
CA LEU A 44 -26.41 27.23 25.03
C LEU A 44 -27.60 28.06 24.49
N ALA A 45 -28.38 27.53 23.54
CA ALA A 45 -29.69 28.13 23.23
C ALA A 45 -30.75 27.14 22.70
N MET A 46 -30.58 25.83 22.86
CA MET A 46 -31.62 24.86 22.49
C MET A 46 -31.92 23.93 23.66
N ALA A 47 -32.67 24.48 24.60
CA ALA A 47 -33.45 23.71 25.53
C ALA A 47 -34.63 24.59 25.92
N THR A 48 -35.83 24.10 25.63
CA THR A 48 -37.16 24.62 25.98
C THR A 48 -37.93 25.36 24.88
N THR A 49 -38.20 24.72 23.76
CA THR A 49 -39.63 24.65 23.36
C THR A 49 -40.21 23.50 24.16
N LEU A 50 -40.93 23.84 25.24
CA LEU A 50 -41.81 22.86 25.86
C LEU A 50 -42.77 22.39 24.77
N PRO A 51 -43.08 21.08 24.65
CA PRO A 51 -44.15 20.65 23.75
C PRO A 51 -45.37 21.51 24.05
N PRO A 52 -46.14 21.91 23.04
CA PRO A 52 -47.27 22.79 23.26
C PRO A 52 -48.12 22.28 24.41
N THR A 53 -48.25 23.09 25.46
CA THR A 53 -49.00 22.68 26.64
C THR A 53 -50.49 22.73 26.31
N TYR A 54 -51.00 21.63 25.78
CA TYR A 54 -52.42 21.42 25.59
C TYR A 54 -53.13 21.32 26.94
N GLN A 55 -54.33 21.89 27.02
CA GLN A 55 -55.25 21.54 28.08
C GLN A 55 -55.93 20.20 27.72
N LEU A 56 -55.43 19.10 28.31
CA LEU A 56 -55.96 17.76 28.07
C LEU A 56 -57.40 17.58 28.57
N ILE A 57 -58.25 17.05 27.69
CA ILE A 57 -59.63 16.65 27.91
C ILE A 57 -59.79 15.20 27.42
N SER A 58 -59.50 14.22 28.28
CA SER A 58 -59.63 12.78 27.97
C SER A 58 -60.99 12.22 28.40
N ARG A 59 -61.57 11.33 27.58
CA ARG A 59 -62.96 10.82 27.69
C ARG A 59 -63.05 9.32 27.96
N THR A 60 -64.24 8.72 27.83
CA THR A 60 -64.53 7.33 28.21
C THR A 60 -64.54 6.42 26.99
N ASN A 61 -64.46 5.10 27.19
CA ASN A 61 -64.56 4.12 26.10
C ASN A 61 -66.01 3.92 25.58
N GLY A 62 -66.82 4.96 25.52
CA GLY A 62 -68.15 4.90 24.91
C GLY A 62 -68.53 6.25 24.30
N ASN A 63 -69.56 6.25 23.44
CA ASN A 63 -69.96 7.39 22.61
C ASN A 63 -70.08 8.72 23.38
N ASP A 64 -69.05 9.55 23.26
CA ASP A 64 -68.89 10.83 23.93
C ASP A 64 -69.21 11.99 22.98
N VAL A 65 -69.81 13.06 23.51
CA VAL A 65 -70.09 14.30 22.76
C VAL A 65 -69.45 15.48 23.48
N VAL A 66 -68.51 16.14 22.82
CA VAL A 66 -67.67 17.20 23.39
C VAL A 66 -67.72 18.43 22.50
N GLU A 67 -68.04 19.58 23.10
CA GLU A 67 -67.93 20.89 22.44
C GLU A 67 -66.96 21.78 23.23
N VAL A 68 -65.88 22.22 22.60
CA VAL A 68 -64.94 23.22 23.14
C VAL A 68 -65.46 24.61 22.75
N THR A 69 -65.74 25.45 23.74
CA THR A 69 -66.41 26.76 23.53
C THR A 69 -65.56 27.97 23.91
N SER A 70 -64.33 27.75 24.33
CA SER A 70 -63.38 28.77 24.78
C SER A 70 -62.12 28.76 23.92
N SER A 71 -61.52 29.92 23.66
CA SER A 71 -60.18 30.01 23.06
C SER A 71 -59.11 29.40 23.98
N GLY A 72 -58.09 28.80 23.38
CA GLY A 72 -57.00 28.07 24.05
C GLY A 72 -56.51 26.93 23.16
N ARG A 73 -55.43 26.25 23.56
CA ARG A 73 -54.90 25.05 22.88
C ARG A 73 -55.36 23.82 23.64
N PHE A 74 -56.20 22.98 23.05
CA PHE A 74 -56.84 21.83 23.70
C PHE A 74 -56.44 20.52 23.04
N GLU A 75 -56.28 19.48 23.86
CA GLU A 75 -56.11 18.11 23.37
C GLU A 75 -57.32 17.31 23.84
N VAL A 76 -58.19 16.91 22.91
CA VAL A 76 -59.42 16.18 23.22
C VAL A 76 -59.27 14.74 22.73
N ARG A 77 -59.33 13.77 23.64
CA ARG A 77 -59.19 12.34 23.30
C ARG A 77 -60.47 11.56 23.61
N GLY A 78 -61.11 10.99 22.59
CA GLY A 78 -62.32 10.16 22.65
C GLY A 78 -62.08 8.76 23.24
N LEU A 79 -61.00 8.09 22.80
CA LEU A 79 -60.58 6.72 23.14
C LEU A 79 -61.30 5.62 22.34
N ALA A 80 -62.55 5.29 22.66
CA ALA A 80 -63.28 4.23 21.97
C ALA A 80 -64.80 4.47 22.02
N GLY A 81 -65.54 4.00 21.03
CA GLY A 81 -66.94 4.35 20.81
C GLY A 81 -67.08 5.37 19.68
N ASN A 82 -68.32 5.67 19.28
CA ASN A 82 -68.56 6.67 18.23
C ASN A 82 -68.70 8.06 18.86
N ASP A 83 -67.66 8.86 18.74
CA ASP A 83 -67.50 10.14 19.41
C ASP A 83 -67.82 11.32 18.49
N THR A 84 -68.26 12.43 19.08
CA THR A 84 -68.47 13.70 18.36
C THR A 84 -67.75 14.79 19.11
N ILE A 85 -66.63 15.24 18.56
CA ILE A 85 -65.77 16.27 19.13
C ILE A 85 -65.83 17.50 18.22
N SER A 86 -66.19 18.65 18.77
CA SER A 86 -66.29 19.88 17.99
C SER A 86 -65.69 21.07 18.73
N VAL A 87 -64.96 21.92 18.00
CA VAL A 87 -64.50 23.22 18.45
C VAL A 87 -65.46 24.27 17.88
N ARG A 88 -65.90 25.20 18.74
CA ARG A 88 -66.93 26.16 18.37
C ARG A 88 -66.35 27.29 17.53
N ALA A 89 -66.90 27.52 16.33
CA ALA A 89 -66.53 28.66 15.48
C ALA A 89 -66.38 29.99 16.24
N GLY A 90 -65.28 30.70 15.98
CA GLY A 90 -64.86 31.94 16.65
C GLY A 90 -64.01 31.74 17.92
N THR A 91 -63.58 30.52 18.23
CA THR A 91 -62.48 30.24 19.18
C THR A 91 -61.15 30.14 18.44
N THR A 92 -60.05 30.36 19.15
CA THR A 92 -58.69 30.43 18.58
C THR A 92 -57.74 29.54 19.39
N GLY A 93 -56.85 28.82 18.71
CA GLY A 93 -55.71 28.10 19.27
C GLY A 93 -55.62 26.69 18.69
N GLY A 94 -54.45 26.32 18.15
CA GLY A 94 -54.28 25.07 17.39
C GLY A 94 -54.56 23.79 18.18
N ASP A 95 -55.72 23.20 18.00
CA ASP A 95 -56.27 22.11 18.81
C ASP A 95 -55.86 20.72 18.27
N LEU A 96 -55.67 19.74 19.17
CA LEU A 96 -55.47 18.33 18.81
C LEU A 96 -56.74 17.53 19.15
N LEU A 97 -57.45 17.04 18.14
CA LEU A 97 -58.68 16.26 18.30
C LEU A 97 -58.40 14.80 17.93
N VAL A 98 -58.57 13.87 18.88
CA VAL A 98 -58.33 12.44 18.67
C VAL A 98 -59.61 11.66 18.94
N GLY A 99 -60.12 10.95 17.94
CA GLY A 99 -61.29 10.07 18.00
C GLY A 99 -60.99 8.78 18.75
N GLY A 100 -60.30 7.84 18.08
CA GLY A 100 -59.90 6.55 18.64
C GLY A 100 -60.57 5.39 17.94
N ASP A 101 -60.97 4.33 18.65
CA ASP A 101 -61.69 3.21 18.02
C ASP A 101 -63.19 3.53 17.86
N GLY A 102 -63.74 3.66 16.66
CA GLY A 102 -65.16 3.90 16.43
C GLY A 102 -65.42 4.74 15.18
N ASN A 103 -66.70 5.04 14.89
CA ASN A 103 -67.03 5.96 13.80
C ASN A 103 -67.27 7.35 14.37
N ASP A 104 -66.26 8.19 14.26
CA ASP A 104 -66.13 9.47 14.95
C ASP A 104 -66.45 10.66 14.05
N THR A 105 -66.75 11.80 14.66
CA THR A 105 -66.95 13.08 13.96
C THR A 105 -66.18 14.16 14.69
N LEU A 106 -65.12 14.63 14.05
CA LEU A 106 -64.21 15.65 14.54
C LEU A 106 -64.41 16.94 13.72
N THR A 107 -64.52 18.08 14.39
CA THR A 107 -64.71 19.38 13.70
C THR A 107 -63.92 20.45 14.42
N ALA A 108 -62.94 21.05 13.75
CA ALA A 108 -62.11 22.10 14.30
C ALA A 108 -62.58 23.50 13.81
N ALA A 109 -61.81 24.57 14.07
CA ALA A 109 -62.31 25.96 13.97
C ALA A 109 -61.45 26.91 13.10
N GLU A 110 -60.90 28.01 13.64
CA GLU A 110 -60.24 29.09 12.85
C GLU A 110 -58.69 29.07 12.94
N SER A 111 -58.09 28.02 13.49
CA SER A 111 -56.63 27.89 13.69
C SER A 111 -56.11 26.60 13.10
N ASP A 112 -54.79 26.53 12.94
CA ASP A 112 -54.07 25.31 12.50
C ASP A 112 -54.26 24.19 13.53
N ASP A 113 -55.17 23.26 13.23
CA ASP A 113 -55.64 22.20 14.11
C ASP A 113 -55.17 20.81 13.59
N VAL A 114 -54.96 19.84 14.49
CA VAL A 114 -54.61 18.46 14.15
C VAL A 114 -55.77 17.54 14.52
N LEU A 115 -56.29 16.78 13.55
CA LEU A 115 -57.42 15.87 13.72
C LEU A 115 -56.98 14.43 13.41
N ASP A 116 -57.13 13.52 14.36
CA ASP A 116 -56.83 12.09 14.24
C ASP A 116 -58.10 11.25 14.50
N GLY A 117 -58.62 10.61 13.45
CA GLY A 117 -59.83 9.77 13.50
C GLY A 117 -59.62 8.48 14.29
N GLY A 118 -58.47 7.82 14.12
CA GLY A 118 -58.20 6.51 14.70
C GLY A 118 -58.68 5.36 13.82
N ALA A 119 -59.50 4.45 14.33
CA ALA A 119 -59.96 3.28 13.59
C ALA A 119 -61.48 3.29 13.45
N GLY A 120 -62.01 3.34 12.23
CA GLY A 120 -63.43 3.18 11.97
C GLY A 120 -63.91 3.78 10.66
N THR A 121 -64.86 4.70 10.70
CA THR A 121 -65.35 5.36 9.48
C THR A 121 -65.73 6.77 9.87
N ASP A 122 -64.76 7.65 9.76
CA ASP A 122 -64.69 8.88 10.50
C ASP A 122 -65.00 10.09 9.62
N ARG A 123 -65.35 11.20 10.26
CA ARG A 123 -65.62 12.47 9.58
C ARG A 123 -64.80 13.56 10.24
N LEU A 124 -63.76 14.00 9.57
CA LEU A 124 -62.87 15.06 10.00
C LEU A 124 -63.16 16.32 9.18
N ASN A 125 -63.29 17.45 9.87
CA ASN A 125 -63.47 18.76 9.25
C ASN A 125 -62.55 19.78 9.92
N GLY A 126 -61.50 20.22 9.23
CA GLY A 126 -60.51 21.16 9.73
C GLY A 126 -61.14 22.52 10.04
N GLY A 127 -61.74 23.17 9.04
CA GLY A 127 -62.38 24.45 9.23
C GLY A 127 -61.65 25.55 8.49
N ALA A 128 -61.04 26.48 9.20
CA ALA A 128 -60.18 27.49 8.63
C ALA A 128 -58.84 27.48 9.37
N GLY A 129 -57.74 27.69 8.66
CA GLY A 129 -56.39 27.41 9.17
C GLY A 129 -55.73 26.36 8.30
N ASN A 130 -54.45 26.10 8.56
CA ASN A 130 -53.71 25.04 7.89
C ASN A 130 -53.80 23.78 8.75
N ASP A 131 -54.75 22.90 8.43
CA ASP A 131 -55.10 21.78 9.29
C ASP A 131 -54.38 20.49 8.87
N VAL A 132 -54.05 19.63 9.84
CA VAL A 132 -53.52 18.27 9.61
C VAL A 132 -54.60 17.24 9.91
N LEU A 133 -54.94 16.41 8.91
CA LEU A 133 -56.00 15.41 9.00
C LEU A 133 -55.44 14.00 8.84
N ILE A 134 -55.57 13.18 9.88
CA ILE A 134 -55.21 11.76 9.93
C ILE A 134 -56.50 10.94 10.04
N GLY A 135 -56.92 10.29 8.96
CA GLY A 135 -58.13 9.45 8.96
C GLY A 135 -57.95 8.19 9.81
N GLY A 136 -56.84 7.48 9.56
CA GLY A 136 -56.51 6.21 10.20
C GLY A 136 -57.19 5.02 9.51
N ALA A 137 -57.41 3.91 10.22
CA ALA A 137 -57.92 2.70 9.60
C ALA A 137 -59.42 2.80 9.34
N GLY A 138 -59.83 3.10 8.11
CA GLY A 138 -61.24 3.36 7.89
C GLY A 138 -61.64 3.58 6.45
N GLY A 139 -62.71 4.34 6.26
CA GLY A 139 -63.24 4.73 4.96
C GLY A 139 -63.78 6.14 5.13
N ASP A 140 -62.86 7.06 5.35
CA ASP A 140 -63.09 8.27 6.11
C ASP A 140 -63.47 9.44 5.21
N THR A 141 -63.99 10.52 5.81
CA THR A 141 -64.23 11.78 5.11
C THR A 141 -63.34 12.85 5.70
N LEU A 142 -62.35 13.28 4.95
CA LEU A 142 -61.41 14.33 5.34
C LEU A 142 -61.79 15.60 4.57
N THR A 143 -62.16 16.65 5.30
CA THR A 143 -62.45 17.97 4.73
C THR A 143 -61.51 18.97 5.38
N GLY A 144 -60.56 19.54 4.65
CA GLY A 144 -59.64 20.54 5.19
C GLY A 144 -60.39 21.83 5.49
N GLY A 145 -60.67 22.61 4.45
CA GLY A 145 -61.54 23.78 4.55
C GLY A 145 -60.93 25.00 3.89
N ASP A 146 -60.83 26.12 4.63
CA ASP A 146 -60.17 27.34 4.17
C ASP A 146 -58.72 27.36 4.71
N GLY A 147 -57.72 27.16 3.85
CA GLY A 147 -56.32 27.18 4.26
C GLY A 147 -55.47 26.31 3.34
N VAL A 148 -54.31 25.89 3.82
CA VAL A 148 -53.47 24.86 3.20
C VAL A 148 -53.51 23.64 4.09
N ASP A 149 -54.31 22.65 3.70
CA ASP A 149 -54.63 21.50 4.54
C ASP A 149 -53.86 20.25 4.10
N THR A 150 -53.40 19.46 5.07
CA THR A 150 -52.56 18.27 4.85
C THR A 150 -53.29 16.99 5.27
N ALA A 151 -53.35 15.99 4.39
CA ALA A 151 -53.78 14.64 4.76
C ALA A 151 -52.58 13.72 4.97
N VAL A 152 -52.52 13.05 6.13
CA VAL A 152 -51.35 12.28 6.57
C VAL A 152 -51.66 10.79 6.71
N TYR A 153 -50.84 9.94 6.08
CA TYR A 153 -50.96 8.48 6.06
C TYR A 153 -49.72 7.75 6.61
N SER A 154 -48.86 8.46 7.34
CA SER A 154 -47.55 7.95 7.82
C SER A 154 -47.64 6.69 8.68
N SER A 155 -48.78 6.46 9.34
CA SER A 155 -49.03 5.27 10.17
C SER A 155 -49.55 4.05 9.38
N SER A 156 -49.88 4.22 8.10
CA SER A 156 -50.44 3.16 7.26
C SER A 156 -49.45 2.01 7.09
N SER A 157 -49.95 0.79 7.25
CA SER A 157 -49.13 -0.43 7.14
C SER A 157 -48.93 -0.92 5.69
N ALA A 158 -49.59 -0.28 4.72
CA ALA A 158 -49.51 -0.58 3.31
C ALA A 158 -49.55 0.71 2.48
N ALA A 159 -49.09 0.61 1.24
CA ALA A 159 -49.03 1.75 0.33
C ALA A 159 -50.39 2.39 0.07
N VAL A 160 -50.41 3.71 -0.04
CA VAL A 160 -51.53 4.57 -0.36
C VAL A 160 -51.41 5.14 -1.77
N ILE A 161 -52.56 5.32 -2.42
CA ILE A 161 -52.71 5.84 -3.77
C ILE A 161 -53.74 6.94 -3.70
N ILE A 162 -53.29 8.17 -3.91
CA ILE A 162 -54.12 9.37 -3.83
C ILE A 162 -53.79 10.27 -5.01
N SER A 163 -54.82 10.77 -5.68
CA SER A 163 -54.67 11.83 -6.68
C SER A 163 -55.70 12.89 -6.36
N LEU A 164 -55.24 14.08 -5.96
CA LEU A 164 -56.10 15.21 -5.66
C LEU A 164 -56.88 15.61 -6.91
N ASN A 165 -58.06 16.19 -6.68
CA ASN A 165 -58.86 16.64 -7.80
C ASN A 165 -58.28 17.96 -8.30
N LEU A 166 -58.09 18.09 -9.62
CA LEU A 166 -57.69 19.35 -10.26
C LEU A 166 -58.62 20.53 -9.89
N ASP A 167 -59.85 20.26 -9.48
CA ASP A 167 -60.75 21.22 -8.86
C ASP A 167 -60.83 20.93 -7.34
N PRO A 168 -60.19 21.73 -6.46
CA PRO A 168 -60.11 21.48 -5.02
C PRO A 168 -61.48 21.47 -4.32
N GLN A 169 -62.51 22.00 -4.99
CA GLN A 169 -63.90 21.98 -4.52
C GLN A 169 -64.61 20.64 -4.79
N LYS A 170 -63.93 19.68 -5.42
CA LYS A 170 -64.47 18.34 -5.66
C LYS A 170 -63.69 17.30 -4.87
N SER A 171 -64.44 16.37 -4.29
CA SER A 171 -63.82 15.29 -3.53
C SER A 171 -63.04 14.33 -4.43
N THR A 172 -61.89 13.86 -3.96
CA THR A 172 -61.22 12.67 -4.50
C THR A 172 -61.46 11.45 -3.62
N ARG A 173 -61.11 10.25 -4.11
CA ARG A 173 -61.17 9.00 -3.34
C ARG A 173 -59.80 8.35 -3.27
N GLY A 174 -59.34 8.08 -2.05
CA GLY A 174 -58.12 7.31 -1.81
C GLY A 174 -58.30 5.81 -2.08
N ALA A 175 -57.18 5.12 -2.32
CA ALA A 175 -57.09 3.68 -2.42
C ALA A 175 -55.78 3.17 -1.82
N GLY A 176 -55.74 1.90 -1.39
CA GLY A 176 -54.53 1.33 -0.78
C GLY A 176 -54.39 1.73 0.69
N GLY A 177 -53.80 0.84 1.49
CA GLY A 177 -53.59 1.06 2.92
C GLY A 177 -54.80 1.65 3.64
N ASP A 178 -54.52 2.61 4.51
CA ASP A 178 -55.51 3.37 5.28
C ASP A 178 -56.32 4.35 4.41
N ALA A 179 -55.81 4.76 3.23
CA ALA A 179 -56.57 5.57 2.27
C ALA A 179 -57.75 4.82 1.62
N THR A 180 -57.93 3.52 1.87
CA THR A 180 -58.92 2.67 1.18
C THR A 180 -60.35 3.05 1.52
N GLY A 181 -60.99 3.80 0.62
CA GLY A 181 -62.40 4.17 0.76
C GLY A 181 -62.60 5.62 1.22
N ASP A 182 -61.51 6.28 1.58
CA ASP A 182 -61.47 7.66 2.03
C ASP A 182 -61.95 8.62 0.95
N THR A 183 -62.49 9.75 1.39
CA THR A 183 -62.97 10.85 0.56
C THR A 183 -62.36 12.14 1.06
N LEU A 184 -61.49 12.75 0.24
CA LEU A 184 -60.75 13.97 0.58
C LEU A 184 -61.34 15.16 -0.18
N LEU A 185 -61.54 16.30 0.48
CA LEU A 185 -62.08 17.54 -0.10
C LEU A 185 -61.39 18.76 0.51
N GLY A 186 -60.92 19.70 -0.33
CA GLY A 186 -60.15 20.86 0.13
C GLY A 186 -58.91 20.41 0.90
N ILE A 187 -58.07 19.60 0.25
CA ILE A 187 -56.78 19.14 0.75
C ILE A 187 -55.78 19.51 -0.33
N GLU A 188 -54.68 20.13 0.05
CA GLU A 188 -53.62 20.61 -0.84
C GLU A 188 -52.37 19.75 -0.69
N ASN A 189 -52.05 19.31 0.53
CA ASN A 189 -50.83 18.56 0.83
C ASN A 189 -51.12 17.10 1.18
N LEU A 190 -50.18 16.22 0.87
CA LEU A 190 -50.26 14.79 1.14
C LEU A 190 -48.97 14.27 1.77
N THR A 191 -49.09 13.50 2.84
CA THR A 191 -47.98 12.71 3.39
C THR A 191 -48.32 11.23 3.29
N GLY A 192 -47.47 10.48 2.61
CA GLY A 192 -47.53 9.05 2.43
C GLY A 192 -47.24 8.26 3.71
N SER A 193 -47.00 6.98 3.49
CA SER A 193 -46.71 5.91 4.42
C SER A 193 -45.27 5.44 4.22
N GLY A 194 -44.71 4.64 5.13
CA GLY A 194 -43.39 4.04 4.91
C GLY A 194 -43.39 2.89 3.88
N LYS A 195 -44.11 3.00 2.76
CA LYS A 195 -44.30 2.00 1.70
C LYS A 195 -44.42 2.72 0.35
N ASN A 196 -44.22 1.97 -0.74
CA ASN A 196 -44.27 2.46 -2.13
C ASN A 196 -45.59 3.11 -2.55
N ASP A 197 -45.71 4.41 -2.36
CA ASP A 197 -46.91 5.22 -2.53
C ASP A 197 -47.03 5.85 -3.90
N ILE A 198 -48.25 6.25 -4.26
CA ILE A 198 -48.52 7.03 -5.47
C ILE A 198 -49.37 8.23 -5.07
N LEU A 199 -48.74 9.40 -4.99
CA LEU A 199 -49.36 10.65 -4.58
C LEU A 199 -49.35 11.63 -5.75
N SER A 200 -50.47 12.31 -5.98
CA SER A 200 -50.54 13.37 -6.97
C SER A 200 -51.31 14.57 -6.46
N GLY A 201 -50.71 15.74 -6.66
CA GLY A 201 -51.24 17.06 -6.42
C GLY A 201 -52.37 17.45 -7.37
N ASN A 202 -52.64 18.74 -7.43
CA ASN A 202 -53.68 19.37 -8.23
C ASN A 202 -53.10 20.55 -9.05
N GLY A 203 -53.83 21.65 -9.20
CA GLY A 203 -53.35 22.81 -9.98
C GLY A 203 -52.93 24.00 -9.10
N LEU A 204 -52.63 23.73 -7.84
CA LEU A 204 -52.20 24.68 -6.81
C LEU A 204 -50.86 24.20 -6.29
N ASP A 205 -50.10 25.10 -5.66
CA ASP A 205 -48.88 24.77 -4.92
C ASP A 205 -49.17 23.67 -3.87
N ASN A 206 -48.53 22.51 -4.02
CA ASN A 206 -48.73 21.35 -3.17
C ASN A 206 -47.42 20.88 -2.54
N GLN A 207 -47.53 20.38 -1.33
CA GLN A 207 -46.46 19.63 -0.69
C GLN A 207 -46.81 18.15 -0.64
N LEU A 208 -45.95 17.32 -1.26
CA LEU A 208 -46.08 15.87 -1.30
C LEU A 208 -44.86 15.24 -0.64
N VAL A 209 -45.08 14.37 0.34
CA VAL A 209 -44.02 13.65 1.06
C VAL A 209 -44.26 12.15 0.95
N GLY A 210 -43.32 11.39 0.39
CA GLY A 210 -43.42 9.93 0.23
C GLY A 210 -43.15 9.18 1.53
N MET A 211 -42.08 9.55 2.25
CA MET A 211 -41.47 8.82 3.39
C MET A 211 -40.62 7.64 2.89
N LEU A 212 -40.33 6.65 3.74
CA LEU A 212 -39.56 5.48 3.29
C LEU A 212 -40.34 4.70 2.22
N GLY A 213 -39.71 4.32 1.12
CA GLY A 213 -40.35 3.48 0.12
C GLY A 213 -39.93 3.91 -1.27
N ASN A 214 -40.34 3.15 -2.29
CA ASN A 214 -40.15 3.60 -3.67
C ASN A 214 -41.46 4.24 -4.14
N ASP A 215 -41.50 5.56 -4.09
CA ASP A 215 -42.69 6.36 -4.20
C ASP A 215 -42.80 7.02 -5.57
N THR A 216 -44.03 7.42 -5.94
CA THR A 216 -44.29 8.18 -7.15
C THR A 216 -45.08 9.41 -6.80
N LEU A 217 -44.45 10.58 -6.89
CA LEU A 217 -45.01 11.88 -6.53
C LEU A 217 -45.20 12.74 -7.79
N ARG A 218 -46.34 13.41 -7.92
CA ARG A 218 -46.61 14.30 -9.06
C ARG A 218 -47.29 15.60 -8.65
N GLY A 219 -46.64 16.75 -8.82
CA GLY A 219 -47.17 18.08 -8.51
C GLY A 219 -48.30 18.51 -9.45
N ASN A 220 -48.05 18.42 -10.76
CA ASN A 220 -48.85 18.88 -11.90
C ASN A 220 -48.68 20.36 -12.26
N ASN A 221 -49.48 21.28 -11.70
CA ASN A 221 -49.23 22.72 -11.92
C ASN A 221 -49.25 23.42 -10.58
N GLY A 222 -48.48 24.49 -10.46
CA GLY A 222 -48.24 25.15 -9.18
C GLY A 222 -46.75 25.12 -8.90
N ASN A 223 -46.31 25.85 -7.88
CA ASN A 223 -44.94 25.76 -7.39
C ASN A 223 -44.93 24.69 -6.29
N ASP A 224 -44.66 23.46 -6.68
CA ASP A 224 -44.82 22.27 -5.85
C ASP A 224 -43.53 21.93 -5.09
N LEU A 225 -43.68 21.32 -3.90
CA LEU A 225 -42.60 20.75 -3.10
C LEU A 225 -42.79 19.24 -2.99
N LEU A 226 -41.91 18.47 -3.64
CA LEU A 226 -41.95 17.01 -3.63
C LEU A 226 -40.74 16.48 -2.87
N ILE A 227 -40.98 15.61 -1.89
CA ILE A 227 -39.95 14.98 -1.07
C ILE A 227 -40.19 13.47 -1.13
N GLY A 228 -39.30 12.74 -1.80
CA GLY A 228 -39.38 11.28 -1.94
C GLY A 228 -39.36 10.61 -0.57
N ASP A 229 -38.32 10.91 0.20
CA ASP A 229 -38.03 10.22 1.45
C ASP A 229 -38.53 10.88 2.75
N THR A 230 -37.96 10.45 3.87
CA THR A 230 -38.31 10.93 5.21
C THR A 230 -37.84 12.35 5.47
N ILE A 231 -38.74 13.13 6.05
CA ILE A 231 -38.49 14.42 6.67
C ILE A 231 -38.30 14.29 8.18
N THR A 232 -37.54 15.21 8.78
CA THR A 232 -37.46 15.30 10.24
C THR A 232 -38.61 16.17 10.77
N ASP A 233 -39.53 15.57 11.53
CA ASP A 233 -40.56 16.27 12.30
C ASP A 233 -40.15 16.22 13.79
N VAL A 234 -39.50 17.28 14.28
CA VAL A 234 -38.88 17.33 15.62
C VAL A 234 -39.96 17.49 16.70
N ASP A 235 -41.06 18.17 16.41
CA ASP A 235 -42.13 18.43 17.39
C ASP A 235 -43.29 17.41 17.35
N GLY A 236 -43.32 16.56 16.32
CA GLY A 236 -44.22 15.43 16.15
C GLY A 236 -45.66 15.82 15.83
N ASN A 237 -45.87 17.02 15.27
CA ASN A 237 -47.20 17.55 14.98
C ASN A 237 -47.73 17.14 13.58
N GLY A 238 -46.92 16.44 12.77
CA GLY A 238 -47.28 16.01 11.42
C GLY A 238 -47.10 17.07 10.34
N ILE A 239 -46.54 18.22 10.69
CA ILE A 239 -46.07 19.27 9.79
C ILE A 239 -44.54 19.20 9.77
N PRO A 240 -43.91 19.22 8.59
CA PRO A 240 -42.45 19.34 8.48
C PRO A 240 -41.99 20.67 9.11
N ASP A 241 -40.97 20.66 9.98
CA ASP A 241 -40.46 21.88 10.62
C ASP A 241 -39.82 22.79 9.56
N ASP A 242 -40.13 24.08 9.51
CA ASP A 242 -39.48 25.12 8.68
C ASP A 242 -39.23 26.34 9.60
N ASP A 243 -38.16 26.27 10.41
CA ASP A 243 -37.89 27.25 11.46
C ASP A 243 -37.43 28.61 10.91
N ASP A 244 -36.94 28.67 9.66
CA ASP A 244 -36.44 29.89 9.04
C ASP A 244 -37.45 30.56 8.07
N GLY A 245 -38.51 29.84 7.70
CA GLY A 245 -39.66 30.31 6.94
C GLY A 245 -39.36 30.50 5.45
N ASP A 246 -38.38 29.78 4.91
CA ASP A 246 -38.03 29.80 3.50
C ASP A 246 -38.93 28.88 2.63
N GLY A 247 -39.78 28.08 3.27
CA GLY A 247 -40.69 27.15 2.63
C GLY A 247 -40.05 25.81 2.29
N ILE A 248 -38.88 25.47 2.85
CA ILE A 248 -38.23 24.17 2.84
C ILE A 248 -38.26 23.62 4.28
N PRO A 249 -38.61 22.35 4.49
CA PRO A 249 -38.51 21.76 5.81
C PRO A 249 -37.05 21.62 6.28
N ASP A 250 -36.74 22.14 7.47
CA ASP A 250 -35.53 21.85 8.23
C ASP A 250 -35.35 20.35 8.44
N GLY A 251 -34.26 19.80 7.91
CA GLY A 251 -33.95 18.37 8.07
C GLY A 251 -34.55 17.46 7.00
N VAL A 252 -34.88 17.98 5.82
CA VAL A 252 -34.70 17.22 4.56
C VAL A 252 -33.22 16.81 4.52
N ASN A 253 -32.94 15.56 4.87
CA ASN A 253 -31.59 15.05 4.98
C ASN A 253 -31.35 14.06 3.83
N ASP A 254 -30.78 14.58 2.76
CA ASP A 254 -30.14 13.85 1.66
C ASP A 254 -29.16 12.76 2.13
N ALA A 255 -28.62 12.87 3.35
CA ALA A 255 -27.67 11.90 3.90
C ALA A 255 -28.30 10.63 4.54
N VAL A 256 -29.57 10.28 4.28
CA VAL A 256 -30.20 9.05 4.82
C VAL A 256 -30.61 8.07 3.73
N ALA A 257 -30.32 6.78 3.91
CA ALA A 257 -30.78 5.73 3.02
C ALA A 257 -32.32 5.61 3.01
N GLY A 258 -32.92 5.68 1.83
CA GLY A 258 -34.35 5.54 1.59
C GLY A 258 -34.66 4.62 0.39
N GLY A 259 -35.70 4.94 -0.36
CA GLY A 259 -36.11 4.15 -1.53
C GLY A 259 -35.87 4.85 -2.85
N ALA A 260 -36.03 4.09 -3.95
CA ALA A 260 -35.82 4.63 -5.29
C ALA A 260 -37.12 5.25 -5.83
N ASP A 261 -37.16 6.57 -5.88
CA ASP A 261 -38.36 7.37 -6.05
C ASP A 261 -38.53 7.94 -7.47
N THR A 262 -39.74 8.38 -7.79
CA THR A 262 -40.04 9.10 -9.03
C THR A 262 -40.86 10.34 -8.75
N LEU A 263 -40.25 11.50 -8.98
CA LEU A 263 -40.81 12.81 -8.70
C LEU A 263 -41.02 13.57 -10.01
N ASP A 264 -42.18 14.20 -10.18
CA ASP A 264 -42.55 14.96 -11.39
C ASP A 264 -43.25 16.26 -10.94
N GLY A 265 -42.54 17.39 -10.99
CA GLY A 265 -43.05 18.71 -10.59
C GLY A 265 -44.17 19.17 -11.51
N GLY A 266 -43.87 19.26 -12.79
CA GLY A 266 -44.81 19.49 -13.86
C GLY A 266 -44.72 20.89 -14.46
N SER A 267 -45.35 21.89 -13.86
CA SER A 267 -45.35 23.26 -14.40
C SER A 267 -45.46 24.27 -13.29
N GLY A 268 -44.47 25.15 -13.19
CA GLY A 268 -44.28 26.06 -12.07
C GLY A 268 -42.82 26.00 -11.64
N ASP A 269 -42.44 26.81 -10.66
CA ASP A 269 -41.08 26.77 -10.12
C ASP A 269 -41.06 25.74 -8.98
N ASP A 270 -40.70 24.50 -9.31
CA ASP A 270 -40.84 23.34 -8.44
C ASP A 270 -39.56 23.04 -7.64
N ARG A 271 -39.72 22.40 -6.48
CA ARG A 271 -38.60 21.93 -5.64
C ARG A 271 -38.75 20.45 -5.36
N LEU A 272 -37.81 19.65 -5.83
CA LEU A 272 -37.82 18.19 -5.75
C LEU A 272 -36.61 17.69 -4.97
N PHE A 273 -36.84 16.79 -4.01
CA PHE A 273 -35.82 16.14 -3.20
C PHE A 273 -36.01 14.62 -3.28
N GLY A 274 -35.06 13.90 -3.86
CA GLY A 274 -35.06 12.43 -3.93
C GLY A 274 -34.87 11.83 -2.55
N GLY A 275 -33.69 12.05 -1.96
CA GLY A 275 -33.35 11.55 -0.64
C GLY A 275 -32.20 10.56 -0.75
N GLY A 276 -32.40 9.34 -0.28
CA GLY A 276 -31.44 8.27 -0.53
C GLY A 276 -32.08 7.19 -1.35
N GLY A 277 -31.53 6.83 -2.49
CA GLY A 277 -32.28 6.01 -3.42
C GLY A 277 -31.50 5.73 -4.68
N ALA A 278 -32.20 5.76 -5.78
CA ALA A 278 -31.68 5.79 -7.14
C ALA A 278 -32.85 6.37 -7.92
N ASP A 279 -32.95 7.68 -7.83
CA ASP A 279 -34.18 8.44 -7.96
C ASP A 279 -34.33 8.99 -9.37
N ASN A 280 -35.56 9.32 -9.73
CA ASN A 280 -35.86 9.94 -11.02
C ASN A 280 -36.68 11.20 -10.80
N LEU A 281 -36.04 12.36 -10.94
CA LEU A 281 -36.61 13.67 -10.70
C LEU A 281 -36.85 14.39 -12.04
N ILE A 282 -38.06 14.89 -12.24
CA ILE A 282 -38.47 15.62 -13.43
C ILE A 282 -39.04 16.98 -13.00
N GLY A 283 -38.37 18.08 -13.34
CA GLY A 283 -38.83 19.44 -13.05
C GLY A 283 -40.04 19.83 -13.89
N GLY A 284 -39.86 19.94 -15.19
CA GLY A 284 -40.91 20.21 -16.17
C GLY A 284 -40.74 21.57 -16.85
N PHE A 285 -41.67 22.49 -16.62
CA PHE A 285 -41.60 23.86 -17.14
C PHE A 285 -41.53 24.83 -15.97
N GLY A 286 -40.50 25.66 -15.89
CA GLY A 286 -40.37 26.65 -14.82
C GLY A 286 -38.92 26.86 -14.43
N HIS A 287 -38.66 27.47 -13.27
CA HIS A 287 -37.33 27.55 -12.68
C HIS A 287 -37.22 26.55 -11.54
N ASP A 288 -36.79 25.35 -11.85
CA ASP A 288 -36.89 24.20 -10.96
C ASP A 288 -35.60 23.98 -10.16
N GLN A 289 -35.73 23.38 -8.97
CA GLN A 289 -34.60 22.93 -8.15
C GLN A 289 -34.76 21.45 -7.85
N LEU A 290 -33.82 20.64 -8.31
CA LEU A 290 -33.81 19.19 -8.17
C LEU A 290 -32.57 18.78 -7.37
N TYR A 291 -32.79 18.01 -6.30
CA TYR A 291 -31.75 17.45 -5.44
C TYR A 291 -31.90 15.92 -5.40
N GLY A 292 -30.93 15.17 -5.94
CA GLY A 292 -30.92 13.70 -5.94
C GLY A 292 -30.68 13.17 -4.53
N GLY A 293 -29.51 13.46 -3.98
CA GLY A 293 -29.10 13.13 -2.62
C GLY A 293 -28.09 12.00 -2.59
N GLN A 294 -28.48 10.79 -2.17
CA GLN A 294 -27.63 9.61 -2.18
C GLN A 294 -28.11 8.61 -3.22
N GLY A 295 -27.17 7.94 -3.90
CA GLY A 295 -27.46 6.91 -4.88
C GLY A 295 -27.30 7.40 -6.30
N ASP A 296 -27.36 6.48 -7.26
CA ASP A 296 -27.20 6.83 -8.68
C ASP A 296 -28.54 7.39 -9.24
N ASP A 297 -28.64 8.70 -9.34
CA ASP A 297 -29.87 9.45 -9.62
C ASP A 297 -29.98 9.93 -11.07
N LEU A 298 -31.21 10.17 -11.54
CA LEU A 298 -31.53 10.78 -12.82
C LEU A 298 -32.36 12.04 -12.61
N LEU A 299 -31.78 13.20 -12.94
CA LEU A 299 -32.43 14.50 -12.83
C LEU A 299 -32.66 15.10 -14.22
N THR A 300 -33.89 15.54 -14.49
CA THR A 300 -34.24 16.22 -15.75
C THR A 300 -35.09 17.47 -15.48
N SER A 301 -34.55 18.66 -15.71
CA SER A 301 -35.24 19.91 -15.34
C SER A 301 -36.22 20.44 -16.38
N GLY A 302 -35.86 20.43 -17.67
CA GLY A 302 -36.74 20.92 -18.74
C GLY A 302 -36.47 22.37 -19.16
N ASP A 303 -37.51 23.14 -19.48
CA ASP A 303 -37.35 24.54 -19.92
C ASP A 303 -37.31 25.44 -18.67
N GLY A 304 -36.26 26.25 -18.52
CA GLY A 304 -36.04 26.95 -17.26
C GLY A 304 -34.63 27.48 -17.09
N ASN A 305 -34.43 28.26 -16.04
CA ASN A 305 -33.09 28.43 -15.47
C ASN A 305 -33.13 27.61 -14.19
N ASP A 306 -32.56 26.42 -14.24
CA ASP A 306 -32.77 25.37 -13.27
C ASP A 306 -31.51 25.11 -12.44
N LEU A 307 -31.71 24.51 -11.27
CA LEU A 307 -30.64 23.98 -10.43
C LEU A 307 -30.82 22.47 -10.31
N LEU A 308 -29.80 21.71 -10.71
CA LEU A 308 -29.73 20.27 -10.53
C LEU A 308 -28.51 19.95 -9.67
N ASP A 309 -28.70 19.18 -8.61
CA ASP A 309 -27.65 18.74 -7.68
C ASP A 309 -27.81 17.22 -7.49
N GLY A 310 -26.87 16.44 -8.01
CA GLY A 310 -26.89 14.97 -7.98
C GLY A 310 -26.66 14.45 -6.56
N GLY A 311 -25.56 14.85 -5.96
CA GLY A 311 -25.20 14.50 -4.58
C GLY A 311 -24.11 13.43 -4.56
N GLU A 312 -24.31 12.35 -3.82
CA GLU A 312 -23.37 11.23 -3.75
C GLU A 312 -23.90 10.07 -4.60
N GLY A 313 -23.20 9.66 -5.66
CA GLY A 313 -23.70 8.68 -6.62
C GLY A 313 -23.02 8.83 -7.96
N ASN A 314 -23.30 7.92 -8.90
CA ASN A 314 -22.98 8.15 -10.31
C ASN A 314 -24.24 8.65 -11.00
N ASP A 315 -24.37 9.97 -11.09
CA ASP A 315 -25.61 10.65 -11.42
C ASP A 315 -25.70 11.04 -12.89
N GLN A 316 -26.94 11.25 -13.36
CA GLN A 316 -27.25 11.76 -14.69
C GLN A 316 -28.09 13.03 -14.59
N LEU A 317 -27.48 14.17 -14.92
CA LEU A 317 -28.12 15.47 -14.86
C LEU A 317 -28.36 16.01 -16.27
N ILE A 318 -29.62 16.27 -16.61
CA ILE A 318 -30.04 16.69 -17.95
C ILE A 318 -30.89 17.95 -17.85
N ALA A 319 -30.33 19.09 -18.26
CA ALA A 319 -31.10 20.31 -18.41
C ALA A 319 -31.59 20.48 -19.87
N SER A 320 -32.17 21.64 -20.20
CA SER A 320 -32.66 21.87 -21.57
C SER A 320 -32.42 23.29 -22.09
N ILE A 321 -33.33 24.23 -21.82
CA ILE A 321 -33.27 25.57 -22.37
C ILE A 321 -33.29 26.56 -21.22
N GLY A 322 -32.21 27.34 -21.10
CA GLY A 322 -32.07 28.48 -20.22
C GLY A 322 -30.66 28.51 -19.63
N ASP A 323 -30.41 29.40 -18.66
CA ASP A 323 -29.08 29.44 -18.03
C ASP A 323 -29.12 28.57 -16.77
N ASP A 324 -28.61 27.34 -16.88
CA ASP A 324 -28.76 26.27 -15.89
C ASP A 324 -27.52 26.09 -15.00
N THR A 325 -27.70 25.54 -13.80
CA THR A 325 -26.61 25.14 -12.90
C THR A 325 -26.72 23.67 -12.56
N LEU A 326 -25.70 22.88 -12.92
CA LEU A 326 -25.63 21.45 -12.67
C LEU A 326 -24.44 21.16 -11.73
N ARG A 327 -24.65 20.28 -10.75
CA ARG A 327 -23.61 19.77 -9.85
C ARG A 327 -23.72 18.26 -9.76
N GLY A 328 -22.68 17.53 -10.16
CA GLY A 328 -22.62 16.08 -10.02
C GLY A 328 -22.53 15.71 -8.54
N GLY A 329 -21.42 16.07 -7.91
CA GLY A 329 -21.20 15.90 -6.47
C GLY A 329 -20.07 14.93 -6.21
N GLY A 330 -20.35 13.70 -5.80
CA GLY A 330 -19.32 12.68 -5.60
C GLY A 330 -19.70 11.36 -6.27
N GLY A 331 -18.78 10.76 -7.00
CA GLY A 331 -18.98 9.63 -7.91
C GLY A 331 -18.74 10.06 -9.35
N ASN A 332 -18.93 9.17 -10.32
CA ASN A 332 -18.63 9.46 -11.72
C ASN A 332 -19.91 9.89 -12.44
N ASP A 333 -20.04 11.18 -12.70
CA ASP A 333 -21.28 11.81 -13.11
C ASP A 333 -21.33 12.13 -14.61
N TRP A 334 -22.55 12.20 -15.16
CA TRP A 334 -22.80 12.64 -16.53
C TRP A 334 -23.72 13.87 -16.55
N LEU A 335 -23.19 15.02 -16.96
CA LEU A 335 -23.89 16.31 -16.97
C LEU A 335 -24.11 16.81 -18.40
N ASN A 336 -25.33 17.22 -18.73
CA ASN A 336 -25.68 17.78 -20.03
C ASN A 336 -26.61 18.99 -19.91
N ALA A 337 -26.10 20.20 -20.20
CA ALA A 337 -26.84 21.45 -20.03
C ALA A 337 -27.59 21.94 -21.29
N SER A 338 -27.17 21.50 -22.48
CA SER A 338 -27.82 21.77 -23.77
C SER A 338 -27.77 23.22 -24.29
N LEU A 339 -28.75 24.09 -24.00
CA LEU A 339 -28.84 25.43 -24.61
C LEU A 339 -28.91 26.49 -23.52
N GLY A 340 -27.88 27.34 -23.39
CA GLY A 340 -27.83 28.24 -22.23
C GLY A 340 -26.61 29.13 -22.14
N ASN A 341 -26.34 29.68 -20.97
CA ASN A 341 -24.98 30.01 -20.54
C ASN A 341 -24.84 29.35 -19.17
N ASP A 342 -24.33 28.14 -19.19
CA ASP A 342 -24.52 27.17 -18.13
C ASP A 342 -23.32 27.10 -17.20
N LEU A 343 -23.55 26.58 -16.00
CA LEU A 343 -22.53 26.37 -14.99
C LEU A 343 -22.57 24.91 -14.52
N LEU A 344 -21.53 24.16 -14.85
CA LEU A 344 -21.39 22.73 -14.54
C LEU A 344 -20.24 22.52 -13.55
N TYR A 345 -20.50 21.73 -12.51
CA TYR A 345 -19.50 21.20 -11.58
C TYR A 345 -19.59 19.66 -11.60
N GLY A 346 -18.49 18.98 -11.91
CA GLY A 346 -18.37 17.52 -11.80
C GLY A 346 -18.34 17.13 -10.32
N GLY A 347 -17.22 17.40 -9.67
CA GLY A 347 -17.03 17.18 -8.23
C GLY A 347 -15.93 16.16 -7.97
N ASP A 348 -16.17 15.23 -7.04
CA ASP A 348 -15.24 14.13 -6.76
C ASP A 348 -15.56 12.92 -7.66
N GLY A 349 -14.72 12.55 -8.62
CA GLY A 349 -14.91 11.36 -9.47
C GLY A 349 -14.47 11.61 -10.90
N ASP A 350 -14.52 10.60 -11.76
CA ASP A 350 -14.21 10.81 -13.20
C ASP A 350 -15.51 11.19 -13.93
N ASP A 351 -15.67 12.48 -14.26
CA ASP A 351 -16.94 13.07 -14.73
C ASP A 351 -16.98 13.39 -16.23
N ASP A 352 -18.16 13.29 -16.84
CA ASP A 352 -18.42 13.67 -18.23
C ASP A 352 -19.34 14.93 -18.28
N LEU A 353 -18.77 16.09 -18.58
CA LEU A 353 -19.48 17.38 -18.64
C LEU A 353 -19.69 17.84 -20.08
N ASN A 354 -20.93 18.08 -20.49
CA ASN A 354 -21.29 18.62 -21.79
C ASN A 354 -22.18 19.86 -21.66
N ALA A 355 -21.62 21.04 -21.93
CA ALA A 355 -22.36 22.30 -21.78
C ALA A 355 -23.30 22.59 -22.95
N GLY A 356 -22.85 22.45 -24.21
CA GLY A 356 -23.72 22.55 -25.38
C GLY A 356 -23.57 23.89 -26.11
N ASP A 357 -24.66 24.61 -26.41
CA ASP A 357 -24.55 25.94 -27.01
C ASP A 357 -24.68 27.01 -25.92
N GLY A 358 -23.70 27.90 -25.79
CA GLY A 358 -23.72 28.93 -24.77
C GLY A 358 -22.48 29.80 -24.66
N ASN A 359 -22.19 30.31 -23.47
CA ASN A 359 -20.83 30.74 -23.09
C ASN A 359 -20.70 30.21 -21.67
N ASP A 360 -20.16 29.02 -21.57
CA ASP A 360 -20.41 28.14 -20.45
C ASP A 360 -19.21 28.11 -19.50
N GLN A 361 -19.46 27.67 -18.28
CA GLN A 361 -18.43 27.44 -17.27
C GLN A 361 -18.47 25.98 -16.83
N LEU A 362 -17.38 25.25 -17.07
CA LEU A 362 -17.23 23.84 -16.71
C LEU A 362 -16.09 23.70 -15.70
N HIS A 363 -16.35 22.98 -14.62
CA HIS A 363 -15.40 22.66 -13.56
C HIS A 363 -15.43 21.15 -13.32
N GLY A 364 -14.37 20.41 -13.69
CA GLY A 364 -14.26 18.98 -13.40
C GLY A 364 -14.07 18.71 -11.90
N GLU A 365 -13.14 19.45 -11.29
CA GLU A 365 -12.71 19.36 -9.90
C GLU A 365 -11.73 18.21 -9.60
N ALA A 366 -12.15 17.04 -9.13
CA ALA A 366 -11.23 16.00 -8.70
C ALA A 366 -11.51 14.66 -9.37
N GLY A 367 -10.63 14.24 -10.28
CA GLY A 367 -10.73 13.00 -11.03
C GLY A 367 -10.23 13.24 -12.45
N ASN A 368 -10.39 12.25 -13.33
CA ASN A 368 -9.99 12.39 -14.73
C ASN A 368 -11.23 12.73 -15.56
N ASP A 369 -11.45 14.01 -15.79
CA ASP A 369 -12.72 14.51 -16.31
C ASP A 369 -12.70 14.71 -17.83
N VAL A 370 -13.87 14.61 -18.46
CA VAL A 370 -14.10 14.96 -19.86
C VAL A 370 -14.98 16.18 -19.94
N LEU A 371 -14.42 17.29 -20.42
CA LEU A 371 -15.08 18.58 -20.51
C LEU A 371 -15.33 18.95 -21.98
N LEU A 372 -16.61 19.05 -22.36
CA LEU A 372 -17.07 19.43 -23.71
C LEU A 372 -17.79 20.78 -23.66
N GLY A 373 -17.18 21.82 -24.25
CA GLY A 373 -17.70 23.19 -24.25
C GLY A 373 -18.85 23.36 -25.24
N GLY A 374 -18.61 22.98 -26.50
CA GLY A 374 -19.62 23.00 -27.54
C GLY A 374 -19.57 24.28 -28.36
N SER A 375 -20.66 25.02 -28.51
CA SER A 375 -20.65 26.30 -29.22
C SER A 375 -20.59 27.45 -28.23
N GLY A 376 -19.55 28.29 -28.23
CA GLY A 376 -19.53 29.35 -27.23
C GLY A 376 -18.27 30.17 -27.18
N ASN A 377 -18.07 30.92 -26.10
CA ASN A 377 -16.73 31.19 -25.62
C ASN A 377 -16.71 30.69 -24.19
N ASP A 378 -16.16 29.50 -24.00
CA ASP A 378 -16.35 28.73 -22.79
C ASP A 378 -15.15 28.88 -21.86
N ILE A 379 -15.37 28.64 -20.57
CA ILE A 379 -14.33 28.62 -19.54
C ILE A 379 -14.35 27.24 -18.91
N MET A 380 -13.24 26.53 -19.03
CA MET A 380 -13.13 25.13 -18.64
C MET A 380 -11.94 24.97 -17.68
N SER A 381 -12.19 24.35 -16.54
CA SER A 381 -11.18 24.01 -15.54
C SER A 381 -11.27 22.53 -15.22
N GLY A 382 -10.20 21.79 -15.46
CA GLY A 382 -10.12 20.35 -15.18
C GLY A 382 -10.03 20.11 -13.68
N GLY A 383 -8.93 20.50 -13.07
CA GLY A 383 -8.75 20.45 -11.63
C GLY A 383 -7.61 19.53 -11.24
N ALA A 384 -7.89 18.43 -10.56
CA ALA A 384 -6.89 17.45 -10.15
C ALA A 384 -7.16 16.10 -10.81
N GLY A 385 -6.19 15.58 -11.56
CA GLY A 385 -6.33 14.36 -12.36
C GLY A 385 -5.94 14.64 -13.80
N ASP A 386 -5.99 13.62 -14.66
CA ASP A 386 -5.58 13.73 -16.06
C ASP A 386 -6.82 14.05 -16.93
N ASP A 387 -7.07 15.34 -17.17
CA ASP A 387 -8.32 15.80 -17.76
C ASP A 387 -8.29 15.88 -19.29
N ARG A 388 -9.46 15.79 -19.92
CA ARG A 388 -9.65 15.94 -21.38
C ARG A 388 -10.62 17.06 -21.72
N PHE A 389 -10.20 17.95 -22.61
CA PHE A 389 -10.98 19.10 -23.08
C PHE A 389 -11.29 19.02 -24.57
N ASP A 390 -12.54 19.27 -24.94
CA ASP A 390 -12.95 19.70 -26.29
C ASP A 390 -13.71 21.02 -26.16
N GLY A 391 -13.05 22.14 -26.46
CA GLY A 391 -13.67 23.46 -26.40
C GLY A 391 -14.75 23.67 -27.47
N GLY A 392 -14.73 22.88 -28.55
CA GLY A 392 -15.69 23.01 -29.64
C GLY A 392 -15.44 24.23 -30.54
N THR A 393 -16.47 25.06 -30.74
CA THR A 393 -16.38 26.25 -31.59
C THR A 393 -16.46 27.49 -30.74
N GLY A 394 -15.45 28.35 -30.82
CA GLY A 394 -15.43 29.46 -29.90
C GLY A 394 -14.09 30.13 -29.81
N ALA A 395 -13.94 30.90 -28.73
CA ALA A 395 -12.65 31.36 -28.24
C ALA A 395 -12.59 30.97 -26.77
N ASP A 396 -12.07 29.78 -26.52
CA ASP A 396 -12.30 29.05 -25.27
C ASP A 396 -11.09 29.17 -24.32
N GLN A 397 -11.33 29.08 -23.02
CA GLN A 397 -10.30 29.09 -21.98
C GLN A 397 -10.18 27.69 -21.38
N LEU A 398 -9.06 27.02 -21.60
CA LEU A 398 -8.78 25.68 -21.11
C LEU A 398 -7.68 25.76 -20.03
N GLU A 399 -8.05 25.45 -18.79
CA GLU A 399 -7.14 25.31 -17.65
C GLU A 399 -7.15 23.86 -17.19
N GLY A 400 -6.09 23.09 -17.43
CA GLY A 400 -5.99 21.68 -17.02
C GLY A 400 -5.94 21.57 -15.51
N GLY A 401 -4.76 21.77 -14.93
CA GLY A 401 -4.63 21.92 -13.48
C GLY A 401 -3.44 21.13 -12.94
N ASP A 402 -3.70 20.29 -11.94
CA ASP A 402 -2.76 19.31 -11.40
C ASP A 402 -2.98 17.98 -12.13
N GLY A 403 -2.07 17.56 -13.00
CA GLY A 403 -2.22 16.29 -13.72
C GLY A 403 -1.49 16.32 -15.05
N PHE A 404 -1.86 15.42 -15.95
CA PHE A 404 -1.44 15.41 -17.34
C PHE A 404 -2.65 15.66 -18.26
N ASP A 405 -2.85 16.92 -18.63
CA ASP A 405 -4.11 17.37 -19.22
C ASP A 405 -4.04 17.45 -20.75
N THR A 406 -5.14 17.09 -21.41
CA THR A 406 -5.23 16.94 -22.87
C THR A 406 -6.25 17.86 -23.51
N ALA A 407 -5.83 18.69 -24.48
CA ALA A 407 -6.74 19.38 -25.39
C ALA A 407 -6.94 18.58 -26.69
N ASP A 408 -8.18 18.22 -26.99
CA ASP A 408 -8.61 17.38 -28.10
C ASP A 408 -9.24 18.19 -29.24
N TYR A 409 -8.61 18.17 -30.40
CA TYR A 409 -9.13 18.76 -31.64
C TYR A 409 -9.37 17.72 -32.74
N SER A 410 -9.42 16.43 -32.39
CA SER A 410 -9.54 15.32 -33.35
C SER A 410 -10.79 15.37 -34.23
N ALA A 411 -11.91 15.89 -33.70
CA ALA A 411 -13.17 16.06 -34.44
C ALA A 411 -13.23 17.37 -35.27
N GLY A 412 -12.25 18.25 -35.10
CA GLY A 412 -12.21 19.58 -35.71
C GLY A 412 -11.68 19.62 -37.14
N GLY A 413 -11.22 20.80 -37.54
CA GLY A 413 -10.40 20.98 -38.75
C GLY A 413 -8.99 21.37 -38.35
N ALA A 414 -8.16 21.70 -39.35
CA ALA A 414 -6.76 22.07 -39.13
C ALA A 414 -6.61 23.12 -38.00
N VAL A 415 -5.71 22.86 -37.06
CA VAL A 415 -5.36 23.71 -35.93
C VAL A 415 -3.92 24.19 -36.03
N GLY A 416 -3.66 25.33 -35.40
CA GLY A 416 -2.30 25.77 -35.13
C GLY A 416 -2.19 26.30 -33.72
N ILE A 417 -1.55 25.53 -32.84
CA ILE A 417 -1.45 25.75 -31.39
C ILE A 417 0.03 25.88 -31.00
N ASP A 418 0.33 26.86 -30.16
CA ASP A 418 1.62 27.07 -29.50
C ASP A 418 1.37 27.38 -28.02
N LEU A 419 1.63 26.40 -27.16
CA LEU A 419 1.37 26.50 -25.71
C LEU A 419 2.28 27.53 -25.05
N LEU A 420 3.54 27.64 -25.47
CA LEU A 420 4.48 28.63 -24.92
C LEU A 420 4.07 30.06 -25.26
N ALA A 421 3.65 30.31 -26.49
CA ALA A 421 3.21 31.63 -26.94
C ALA A 421 1.75 31.92 -26.56
N ASN A 422 0.99 30.89 -26.17
CA ASN A 422 -0.45 30.89 -26.00
C ASN A 422 -1.15 31.49 -27.23
N VAL A 423 -0.84 30.91 -28.39
CA VAL A 423 -1.38 31.32 -29.70
C VAL A 423 -2.11 30.15 -30.32
N ALA A 424 -3.34 30.41 -30.75
CA ALA A 424 -4.21 29.41 -31.36
C ALA A 424 -4.81 29.93 -32.68
N SER A 425 -5.02 29.02 -33.64
CA SER A 425 -5.50 29.33 -34.99
C SER A 425 -6.19 28.12 -35.61
N GLY A 426 -6.87 28.34 -36.75
CA GLY A 426 -7.61 27.25 -37.40
C GLY A 426 -8.92 26.95 -36.68
N ALA A 427 -9.17 25.71 -36.32
CA ALA A 427 -10.33 25.35 -35.48
C ALA A 427 -10.19 25.91 -34.05
N ALA A 428 -8.98 25.98 -33.50
CA ALA A 428 -8.70 26.53 -32.17
C ALA A 428 -8.63 28.08 -32.14
N ALA A 429 -9.23 28.79 -33.11
CA ALA A 429 -8.94 30.20 -33.33
C ALA A 429 -9.57 31.14 -32.27
N GLY A 430 -8.80 31.44 -31.23
CA GLY A 430 -9.23 32.32 -30.14
C GLY A 430 -8.96 31.71 -28.78
N ASP A 431 -8.73 30.40 -28.75
CA ASP A 431 -8.54 29.61 -27.56
C ASP A 431 -7.26 29.98 -26.81
N THR A 432 -7.28 29.74 -25.50
CA THR A 432 -6.15 29.94 -24.62
C THR A 432 -5.96 28.75 -23.70
N PHE A 433 -4.69 28.42 -23.43
CA PHE A 433 -4.31 27.22 -22.69
C PHE A 433 -3.48 27.58 -21.45
N SER A 434 -3.73 26.87 -20.34
CA SER A 434 -2.93 26.90 -19.12
C SER A 434 -2.87 25.50 -18.54
N SER A 435 -1.67 25.05 -18.12
CA SER A 435 -1.46 23.69 -17.59
C SER A 435 -2.06 22.62 -18.53
N ILE A 436 -1.70 22.68 -19.81
CA ILE A 436 -2.07 21.67 -20.79
C ILE A 436 -0.77 21.04 -21.26
N GLU A 437 -0.65 19.73 -21.15
CA GLU A 437 0.57 19.01 -21.49
C GLU A 437 0.41 18.20 -22.78
N ALA A 438 -0.83 17.83 -23.15
CA ALA A 438 -1.12 17.05 -24.34
C ALA A 438 -2.01 17.75 -25.36
N LEU A 439 -1.67 17.57 -26.64
CA LEU A 439 -2.45 18.06 -27.78
C LEU A 439 -2.77 16.92 -28.75
N ILE A 440 -4.04 16.81 -29.12
CA ILE A 440 -4.50 15.89 -30.16
C ILE A 440 -5.01 16.71 -31.35
N GLY A 441 -4.36 16.53 -32.50
CA GLY A 441 -4.74 17.10 -33.79
C GLY A 441 -5.83 16.30 -34.51
N SER A 442 -6.23 16.83 -35.65
CA SER A 442 -7.31 16.39 -36.52
C SER A 442 -6.81 15.46 -37.64
N VAL A 443 -7.62 15.29 -38.69
CA VAL A 443 -7.22 14.57 -39.92
C VAL A 443 -6.72 15.52 -41.02
N ALA A 444 -6.36 16.74 -40.65
CA ALA A 444 -5.87 17.78 -41.54
C ALA A 444 -4.47 18.24 -41.13
N ASP A 445 -3.77 18.98 -42.01
CA ASP A 445 -2.42 19.47 -41.72
C ASP A 445 -2.41 20.42 -40.50
N ASP A 446 -1.90 19.93 -39.38
CA ASP A 446 -1.91 20.61 -38.08
C ASP A 446 -0.54 21.21 -37.71
N ILE A 447 -0.54 22.20 -36.82
CA ILE A 447 0.66 22.74 -36.18
C ILE A 447 0.47 22.61 -34.67
N LEU A 448 1.22 21.72 -34.03
CA LEU A 448 1.15 21.46 -32.59
C LEU A 448 2.50 21.79 -31.96
N ALA A 449 2.54 22.81 -31.10
CA ALA A 449 3.76 23.21 -30.40
C ALA A 449 3.56 23.25 -28.88
N GLY A 450 4.47 22.58 -28.17
CA GLY A 450 4.52 22.42 -26.71
C GLY A 450 4.99 23.67 -25.96
N ASP A 451 5.56 23.50 -24.78
CA ASP A 451 6.17 24.58 -24.01
C ASP A 451 7.59 24.28 -23.48
N ASN A 452 7.88 24.45 -22.19
CA ASN A 452 9.18 24.03 -21.62
C ASN A 452 9.04 22.81 -20.68
N ALA A 453 7.82 22.30 -20.52
CA ALA A 453 7.49 21.09 -19.78
C ALA A 453 7.52 19.88 -20.72
N ASN A 454 7.21 18.69 -20.21
CA ASN A 454 7.13 17.49 -21.05
C ASN A 454 5.74 17.46 -21.70
N ASN A 455 5.69 17.50 -23.02
CA ASN A 455 4.43 17.47 -23.76
C ASN A 455 4.20 16.15 -24.50
N SER A 456 2.93 15.82 -24.78
CA SER A 456 2.55 14.71 -25.66
C SER A 456 1.74 15.20 -26.85
N PHE A 457 2.02 14.66 -28.03
CA PHE A 457 1.37 15.06 -29.26
C PHE A 457 0.85 13.85 -30.01
N GLN A 458 -0.39 13.93 -30.45
CA GLN A 458 -0.96 13.03 -31.45
C GLN A 458 -1.39 13.90 -32.63
N GLY A 459 -0.63 13.92 -33.72
CA GLY A 459 -0.95 14.75 -34.91
C GLY A 459 -2.29 14.36 -35.55
N GLY A 460 -2.58 13.05 -35.56
CA GLY A 460 -3.69 12.49 -36.30
C GLY A 460 -3.26 12.18 -37.74
N GLY A 461 -4.12 12.42 -38.71
CA GLY A 461 -3.74 12.27 -40.12
C GLY A 461 -3.47 13.63 -40.74
N GLY A 462 -2.57 13.74 -41.69
CA GLY A 462 -2.24 15.05 -42.26
C GLY A 462 -0.75 15.13 -42.50
N ALA A 463 -0.28 16.28 -43.02
CA ALA A 463 1.13 16.59 -43.00
C ALA A 463 1.40 17.59 -41.86
N ASP A 464 1.67 17.06 -40.68
CA ASP A 464 1.63 17.84 -39.44
C ASP A 464 3.00 18.43 -39.08
N LEU A 465 3.01 19.57 -38.39
CA LEU A 465 4.20 20.15 -37.80
C LEU A 465 4.12 20.02 -36.28
N ILE A 466 4.93 19.12 -35.72
CA ILE A 466 5.01 18.87 -34.28
C ILE A 466 6.30 19.48 -33.73
N VAL A 467 6.19 20.31 -32.68
CA VAL A 467 7.31 21.04 -32.09
C VAL A 467 7.28 20.91 -30.56
N GLY A 468 8.12 20.08 -29.96
CA GLY A 468 8.13 19.92 -28.50
C GLY A 468 8.65 21.16 -27.75
N GLN A 469 9.64 21.85 -28.33
CA GLN A 469 10.37 22.98 -27.76
C GLN A 469 11.38 22.58 -26.68
N GLY A 470 11.05 22.67 -25.39
CA GLY A 470 11.95 22.25 -24.32
C GLY A 470 11.21 21.32 -23.37
N GLY A 471 11.93 20.39 -22.75
CA GLY A 471 11.29 19.32 -21.98
C GLY A 471 11.77 17.97 -22.51
N PHE A 472 11.03 16.93 -22.19
CA PHE A 472 11.15 15.62 -22.79
C PHE A 472 9.81 15.29 -23.46
N ASP A 473 9.77 15.50 -24.77
CA ASP A 473 8.51 15.57 -25.51
C ASP A 473 8.24 14.27 -26.28
N THR A 474 6.96 13.88 -26.31
CA THR A 474 6.49 12.64 -26.93
C THR A 474 5.66 12.92 -28.18
N SER A 475 5.98 12.26 -29.28
CA SER A 475 5.07 12.11 -30.42
C SER A 475 4.49 10.69 -30.43
N ASP A 476 3.18 10.59 -30.35
CA ASP A 476 2.44 9.33 -30.21
C ASP A 476 1.72 8.95 -31.52
N TYR A 477 2.12 7.82 -32.11
CA TYR A 477 1.50 7.22 -33.30
C TYR A 477 0.83 5.88 -33.00
N SER A 478 0.59 5.55 -31.73
CA SER A 478 0.03 4.26 -31.29
C SER A 478 -1.35 3.95 -31.88
N THR A 479 -2.13 4.98 -32.21
CA THR A 479 -3.46 4.83 -32.84
C THR A 479 -3.41 4.63 -34.35
N SER A 480 -2.25 4.77 -34.99
CA SER A 480 -2.10 4.71 -36.44
C SER A 480 -2.58 3.36 -36.98
N ALA A 481 -3.42 3.40 -38.01
CA ALA A 481 -3.97 2.20 -38.65
C ALA A 481 -2.97 1.47 -39.56
N ALA A 482 -1.72 1.93 -39.64
CA ALA A 482 -0.63 1.33 -40.40
C ALA A 482 0.73 1.68 -39.79
N GLY A 483 1.76 0.91 -40.17
CA GLY A 483 3.13 1.17 -39.73
C GLY A 483 3.65 2.52 -40.23
N VAL A 484 4.40 3.18 -39.36
CA VAL A 484 4.97 4.52 -39.54
C VAL A 484 6.49 4.44 -39.72
N THR A 485 7.05 5.44 -40.38
CA THR A 485 8.49 5.62 -40.51
C THR A 485 8.85 7.02 -40.08
N ILE A 486 9.56 7.14 -38.96
CA ILE A 486 10.01 8.40 -38.37
C ILE A 486 11.53 8.49 -38.48
N GLN A 487 12.02 9.65 -38.89
CA GLN A 487 13.44 10.01 -38.86
C GLN A 487 13.60 11.35 -38.17
N LEU A 488 14.21 11.35 -36.98
CA LEU A 488 14.67 12.56 -36.31
C LEU A 488 16.00 13.02 -36.92
N ASN A 489 16.16 14.32 -37.12
CA ASN A 489 17.37 14.89 -37.73
C ASN A 489 18.14 15.80 -36.75
N SER A 490 17.70 15.84 -35.48
CA SER A 490 18.31 16.64 -34.43
C SER A 490 19.80 16.28 -34.30
N SER A 491 20.63 17.29 -34.06
CA SER A 491 22.06 17.07 -33.85
C SER A 491 22.64 18.05 -32.85
N ALA A 492 23.82 17.77 -32.31
CA ALA A 492 24.49 18.72 -31.41
C ALA A 492 24.80 20.08 -32.10
N ALA A 493 24.89 20.10 -33.43
CA ALA A 493 25.11 21.32 -34.21
C ALA A 493 23.81 22.06 -34.56
N ASP A 494 22.71 21.32 -34.69
CA ASP A 494 21.38 21.84 -35.01
C ASP A 494 20.31 21.00 -34.28
N PRO A 495 20.02 21.32 -33.01
CA PRO A 495 19.01 20.59 -32.23
C PRO A 495 17.60 20.73 -32.79
N GLN A 496 17.33 21.82 -33.54
CA GLN A 496 16.01 22.12 -34.11
C GLN A 496 15.87 21.62 -35.56
N ALA A 497 16.77 20.75 -36.02
CA ALA A 497 16.68 20.18 -37.35
C ALA A 497 15.43 19.29 -37.46
N ALA A 498 14.51 19.71 -38.33
CA ALA A 498 13.25 19.00 -38.53
C ALA A 498 13.46 17.57 -39.01
N GLY A 499 12.94 16.63 -38.23
CA GLY A 499 12.68 15.26 -38.61
C GLY A 499 11.56 15.14 -39.65
N THR A 500 11.32 13.92 -40.10
CA THR A 500 10.28 13.60 -41.09
C THR A 500 9.52 12.35 -40.70
N GLY A 501 8.21 12.35 -40.90
CA GLY A 501 7.34 11.18 -40.86
C GLY A 501 6.89 10.74 -42.26
N THR A 502 6.70 9.43 -42.45
CA THR A 502 6.00 8.85 -43.60
C THR A 502 5.22 7.60 -43.21
N GLY A 503 4.13 7.30 -43.92
CA GLY A 503 3.30 6.11 -43.68
C GLY A 503 2.33 6.26 -42.51
N GLY A 504 1.13 5.68 -42.66
CA GLY A 504 0.07 5.78 -41.65
C GLY A 504 -0.31 7.22 -41.36
N ASP A 505 -0.46 7.51 -40.08
CA ASP A 505 -0.75 8.84 -39.54
C ASP A 505 0.45 9.80 -39.68
N ALA A 506 1.68 9.27 -39.77
CA ALA A 506 2.89 10.09 -39.92
C ALA A 506 3.12 10.67 -41.34
N GLU A 507 2.19 10.51 -42.29
CA GLU A 507 2.43 10.80 -43.71
C GLU A 507 2.61 12.30 -44.02
N GLY A 508 3.87 12.75 -44.05
CA GLY A 508 4.22 14.13 -44.39
C GLY A 508 4.61 14.98 -43.18
N ASP A 509 4.63 14.38 -41.99
CA ASP A 509 4.94 15.06 -40.74
C ASP A 509 6.35 15.61 -40.69
N SER A 510 6.50 16.68 -39.91
CA SER A 510 7.74 17.35 -39.58
C SER A 510 7.85 17.47 -38.06
N LEU A 511 8.82 16.78 -37.46
CA LEU A 511 9.00 16.73 -36.00
C LEU A 511 10.23 17.55 -35.59
N ILE A 512 10.11 18.45 -34.62
CA ILE A 512 11.19 19.31 -34.14
C ILE A 512 11.24 19.23 -32.61
N SER A 513 12.43 19.00 -32.03
CA SER A 513 12.62 18.90 -30.57
C SER A 513 11.66 17.86 -29.97
N ILE A 514 11.71 16.64 -30.49
CA ILE A 514 10.96 15.51 -29.97
C ILE A 514 11.99 14.45 -29.58
N GLU A 515 11.91 14.00 -28.33
CA GLU A 515 12.87 13.04 -27.77
C GLU A 515 12.27 11.65 -27.64
N ARG A 516 10.93 11.52 -27.56
CA ARG A 516 10.26 10.22 -27.47
C ARG A 516 9.30 10.00 -28.63
N ILE A 517 9.37 8.82 -29.23
CA ILE A 517 8.45 8.38 -30.29
C ILE A 517 7.77 7.09 -29.86
N ILE A 518 6.44 7.07 -29.94
CA ILE A 518 5.64 5.84 -29.82
C ILE A 518 5.18 5.43 -31.22
N GLY A 519 5.54 4.22 -31.62
CA GLY A 519 5.10 3.56 -32.84
C GLY A 519 3.66 3.04 -32.76
N SER A 520 3.20 2.49 -33.87
CA SER A 520 1.90 1.87 -34.03
C SER A 520 1.88 0.41 -33.57
N ALA A 521 0.75 -0.28 -33.76
CA ALA A 521 0.67 -1.74 -33.57
C ALA A 521 1.12 -2.55 -34.80
N PHE A 522 1.89 -1.95 -35.70
CA PHE A 522 2.36 -2.55 -36.96
C PHE A 522 3.88 -2.38 -37.11
N VAL A 523 4.44 -2.96 -38.18
CA VAL A 523 5.89 -2.86 -38.43
C VAL A 523 6.30 -1.42 -38.70
N ASP A 524 7.05 -0.86 -37.75
CA ASP A 524 7.50 0.53 -37.75
C ASP A 524 8.99 0.66 -38.06
N THR A 525 9.42 1.87 -38.39
CA THR A 525 10.83 2.23 -38.56
C THR A 525 11.10 3.56 -37.87
N LEU A 526 11.71 3.50 -36.69
CA LEU A 526 11.98 4.63 -35.81
C LEU A 526 13.49 4.91 -35.80
N LEU A 527 13.88 6.05 -36.37
CA LEU A 527 15.28 6.44 -36.57
C LEU A 527 15.57 7.74 -35.82
N GLY A 528 16.48 7.69 -34.86
CA GLY A 528 16.91 8.81 -34.01
C GLY A 528 17.82 9.84 -34.69
N GLY A 529 18.16 10.88 -33.95
CA GLY A 529 19.09 11.95 -34.32
C GLY A 529 20.54 11.67 -33.86
N GLU A 530 21.24 12.74 -33.48
CA GLU A 530 22.53 12.66 -32.74
C GLU A 530 22.37 13.02 -31.25
N LEU A 531 21.13 13.18 -30.78
CA LEU A 531 20.77 13.48 -29.39
C LEU A 531 20.14 12.23 -28.76
N ALA A 532 19.90 12.28 -27.44
CA ALA A 532 19.32 11.13 -26.73
C ALA A 532 17.83 10.99 -27.06
N ASP A 533 17.46 9.88 -27.67
CA ASP A 533 16.09 9.58 -28.08
C ASP A 533 15.54 8.33 -27.35
N THR A 534 14.22 8.22 -27.24
CA THR A 534 13.51 7.07 -26.67
C THR A 534 12.47 6.54 -27.64
N PHE A 535 12.47 5.23 -27.87
CA PHE A 535 11.57 4.56 -28.79
C PHE A 535 10.72 3.52 -28.08
N VAL A 536 9.41 3.61 -28.28
CA VAL A 536 8.45 2.53 -28.01
C VAL A 536 7.99 2.02 -29.37
N GLY A 537 8.46 0.84 -29.80
CA GLY A 537 8.08 0.27 -31.10
C GLY A 537 6.60 -0.07 -31.18
N GLY A 538 6.07 -0.67 -30.10
CA GLY A 538 4.73 -1.25 -30.08
C GLY A 538 4.75 -2.71 -30.52
N ALA A 539 3.60 -3.21 -30.97
CA ALA A 539 3.54 -4.55 -31.54
C ALA A 539 4.03 -4.49 -32.99
N GLY A 540 4.92 -5.38 -33.38
CA GLY A 540 5.49 -5.28 -34.72
C GLY A 540 6.73 -6.13 -34.85
N ALA A 541 7.52 -5.85 -35.86
CA ALA A 541 8.87 -6.39 -35.98
C ALA A 541 9.70 -5.21 -36.47
N ASP A 542 9.94 -4.31 -35.53
CA ASP A 542 10.19 -2.91 -35.81
C ASP A 542 11.66 -2.66 -36.08
N VAL A 543 11.99 -1.51 -36.65
CA VAL A 543 13.39 -1.09 -36.81
C VAL A 543 13.63 0.07 -35.87
N LEU A 544 14.40 -0.17 -34.81
CA LEU A 544 14.77 0.82 -33.81
C LEU A 544 16.26 1.16 -33.99
N ASN A 545 16.54 2.42 -34.35
CA ASN A 545 17.91 2.87 -34.54
C ASN A 545 18.13 4.27 -33.95
N GLY A 546 18.83 4.37 -32.82
CA GLY A 546 19.14 5.66 -32.17
C GLY A 546 20.12 6.54 -32.93
N ASN A 547 20.86 5.99 -33.90
CA ASN A 547 21.94 6.65 -34.63
C ASN A 547 23.08 7.13 -33.72
N GLY A 548 23.01 8.33 -33.16
CA GLY A 548 24.03 8.82 -32.22
C GLY A 548 23.36 9.46 -31.03
N GLY A 549 23.98 9.38 -29.86
CA GLY A 549 23.32 9.83 -28.65
C GLY A 549 23.53 8.81 -27.54
N VAL A 550 22.63 8.83 -26.58
CA VAL A 550 22.47 7.76 -25.57
C VAL A 550 21.00 7.41 -25.62
N ASP A 551 20.69 6.39 -26.39
CA ASP A 551 19.33 6.15 -26.85
C ASP A 551 18.69 4.98 -26.09
N THR A 552 17.36 5.01 -25.98
CA THR A 552 16.60 4.05 -25.17
C THR A 552 15.56 3.33 -26.03
N ALA A 553 15.53 2.01 -25.96
CA ALA A 553 14.38 1.23 -26.41
C ALA A 553 13.55 0.84 -25.18
N GLU A 554 12.26 1.15 -25.23
CA GLU A 554 11.32 0.99 -24.12
C GLU A 554 10.24 -0.02 -24.48
N TYR A 555 10.05 -1.01 -23.60
CA TYR A 555 9.05 -2.09 -23.73
C TYR A 555 8.05 -2.11 -22.57
N SER A 556 7.94 -1.00 -21.84
CA SER A 556 7.11 -0.85 -20.63
C SER A 556 5.63 -1.16 -20.86
N THR A 557 5.13 -0.95 -22.08
CA THR A 557 3.75 -1.21 -22.49
C THR A 557 3.50 -2.64 -22.96
N SER A 558 4.54 -3.48 -23.06
CA SER A 558 4.38 -4.83 -23.58
C SER A 558 3.54 -5.71 -22.65
N SER A 559 2.60 -6.43 -23.24
CA SER A 559 1.68 -7.31 -22.52
C SER A 559 2.28 -8.67 -22.12
N THR A 560 3.54 -8.93 -22.47
CA THR A 560 4.28 -10.14 -22.06
C THR A 560 5.77 -9.83 -21.94
N ALA A 561 6.51 -10.71 -21.25
CA ALA A 561 7.96 -10.57 -21.12
C ALA A 561 8.72 -10.50 -22.46
N VAL A 562 9.76 -9.69 -22.47
CA VAL A 562 10.69 -9.43 -23.56
C VAL A 562 12.07 -10.00 -23.26
N ASN A 563 12.78 -10.41 -24.31
CA ASN A 563 14.17 -10.84 -24.26
C ASN A 563 14.95 -10.08 -25.31
N VAL A 564 15.72 -9.11 -24.84
CA VAL A 564 16.34 -8.07 -25.65
C VAL A 564 17.83 -8.03 -25.36
N THR A 565 18.62 -7.92 -26.42
CA THR A 565 20.06 -7.69 -26.32
C THR A 565 20.40 -6.45 -27.14
N ILE A 566 21.22 -5.55 -26.61
CA ILE A 566 21.77 -4.40 -27.34
C ILE A 566 23.28 -4.53 -27.50
N ASP A 567 23.78 -4.14 -28.66
CA ASP A 567 25.20 -4.15 -29.00
C ASP A 567 25.52 -2.95 -29.91
N PRO A 568 26.40 -2.01 -29.51
CA PRO A 568 26.73 -0.86 -30.35
C PRO A 568 27.48 -1.27 -31.65
N ALA A 569 27.95 -2.51 -31.78
CA ALA A 569 28.66 -3.00 -32.95
C ALA A 569 27.79 -3.80 -33.93
N ALA A 570 26.52 -4.09 -33.60
CA ALA A 570 25.69 -4.99 -34.39
C ALA A 570 24.20 -4.66 -34.33
N THR A 571 23.46 -5.06 -35.37
CA THR A 571 22.00 -5.17 -35.29
C THR A 571 21.65 -6.43 -34.52
N THR A 572 20.94 -6.29 -33.42
CA THR A 572 20.37 -7.40 -32.65
C THR A 572 18.91 -7.59 -33.01
N ILE A 573 18.36 -8.77 -32.66
CA ILE A 573 16.95 -9.09 -32.87
C ILE A 573 16.30 -9.39 -31.53
N GLY A 574 15.28 -8.61 -31.15
CA GLY A 574 14.46 -8.85 -29.97
C GLY A 574 13.58 -10.09 -30.12
N THR A 575 13.15 -10.66 -29.00
CA THR A 575 12.20 -11.78 -28.96
C THR A 575 11.24 -11.65 -27.78
N GLY A 576 10.02 -12.17 -27.92
CA GLY A 576 8.99 -12.12 -26.88
C GLY A 576 8.28 -10.76 -26.81
N GLY A 577 6.97 -10.80 -26.52
CA GLY A 577 6.13 -9.60 -26.45
C GLY A 577 6.26 -8.68 -27.65
N ASP A 578 6.39 -7.41 -27.35
CA ASP A 578 6.50 -6.32 -28.32
C ASP A 578 7.89 -6.32 -28.97
N ALA A 579 8.89 -6.92 -28.32
CA ALA A 579 10.22 -7.06 -28.90
C ALA A 579 10.32 -8.13 -30.01
N GLU A 580 9.27 -8.90 -30.28
CA GLU A 580 9.33 -10.06 -31.19
C GLU A 580 9.67 -9.67 -32.64
N GLY A 581 10.94 -9.85 -33.01
CA GLY A 581 11.43 -9.60 -34.37
C GLY A 581 11.98 -8.20 -34.58
N ASP A 582 12.00 -7.36 -33.55
CA ASP A 582 12.57 -6.01 -33.58
C ASP A 582 14.04 -6.04 -33.93
N GLN A 583 14.45 -5.17 -34.86
CA GLN A 583 15.82 -4.90 -35.23
C GLN A 583 16.34 -3.70 -34.47
N ILE A 584 17.28 -3.93 -33.55
CA ILE A 584 17.77 -2.88 -32.65
C ILE A 584 19.22 -2.57 -32.98
N THR A 585 19.54 -1.29 -33.15
CA THR A 585 20.88 -0.77 -33.48
C THR A 585 21.15 0.56 -32.82
N ASN A 586 22.39 0.84 -32.41
CA ASN A 586 22.78 2.12 -31.81
C ASN A 586 21.80 2.53 -30.68
N ILE A 587 21.51 1.60 -29.77
CA ILE A 587 20.71 1.82 -28.57
C ILE A 587 21.60 1.44 -27.39
N GLU A 588 21.66 2.30 -26.38
CA GLU A 588 22.48 2.11 -25.19
C GLU A 588 21.64 1.70 -23.96
N ASN A 589 20.35 1.98 -23.95
CA ASN A 589 19.50 1.73 -22.80
C ASN A 589 18.30 0.84 -23.16
N LEU A 590 17.87 0.02 -22.21
CA LEU A 590 16.67 -0.79 -22.29
C LEU A 590 15.79 -0.56 -21.06
N ILE A 591 14.48 -0.49 -21.30
CA ILE A 591 13.45 -0.55 -20.26
C ILE A 591 12.55 -1.75 -20.58
N GLY A 592 12.40 -2.65 -19.62
CA GLY A 592 11.55 -3.83 -19.68
C GLY A 592 10.06 -3.54 -19.53
N SER A 593 9.29 -4.60 -19.64
CA SER A 593 7.85 -4.70 -19.42
C SER A 593 7.50 -4.86 -17.93
N ALA A 594 6.24 -5.17 -17.63
CA ALA A 594 5.79 -5.55 -16.30
C ALA A 594 5.88 -7.07 -16.01
N PHE A 595 6.70 -7.79 -16.78
CA PHE A 595 6.85 -9.25 -16.69
C PHE A 595 8.32 -9.66 -16.63
N ASN A 596 8.58 -10.93 -16.32
CA ASN A 596 9.93 -11.50 -16.16
C ASN A 596 10.80 -11.39 -17.42
N ASP A 597 11.55 -10.31 -17.53
CA ASP A 597 12.31 -9.93 -18.70
C ASP A 597 13.74 -10.45 -18.68
N VAL A 598 14.35 -10.43 -19.85
CA VAL A 598 15.75 -10.77 -20.01
C VAL A 598 16.45 -9.70 -20.84
N LEU A 599 17.16 -8.81 -20.17
CA LEU A 599 17.79 -7.64 -20.78
C LEU A 599 19.31 -7.79 -20.76
N ARG A 600 19.96 -7.62 -21.93
CA ARG A 600 21.41 -7.73 -22.06
C ARG A 600 22.01 -6.57 -22.83
N ALA A 601 23.17 -6.12 -22.38
CA ALA A 601 24.01 -5.18 -23.10
C ALA A 601 25.39 -5.80 -23.41
N GLY A 602 26.01 -5.26 -24.46
CA GLY A 602 27.31 -5.70 -24.96
C GLY A 602 28.46 -4.94 -24.31
N THR A 603 29.01 -3.98 -25.05
CA THR A 603 30.03 -3.05 -24.54
C THR A 603 29.42 -1.67 -24.46
N GLY A 604 29.86 -0.81 -23.54
CA GLY A 604 29.40 0.58 -23.52
C GLY A 604 29.29 1.12 -22.11
N VAL A 605 28.47 2.15 -21.94
CA VAL A 605 27.90 2.51 -20.64
C VAL A 605 26.40 2.46 -20.86
N ASN A 606 25.75 1.45 -20.29
CA ASN A 606 24.38 1.09 -20.59
C ASN A 606 23.48 1.26 -19.37
N ARG A 607 22.21 1.58 -19.58
CA ARG A 607 21.17 1.50 -18.53
C ARG A 607 20.20 0.38 -18.86
N LEU A 608 20.04 -0.59 -17.97
CA LEU A 608 19.03 -1.63 -18.05
C LEU A 608 18.08 -1.48 -16.87
N ASP A 609 16.80 -1.29 -17.16
CA ASP A 609 15.70 -1.21 -16.18
C ASP A 609 14.75 -2.39 -16.41
N GLY A 610 14.62 -3.29 -15.44
CA GLY A 610 13.79 -4.50 -15.55
C GLY A 610 12.30 -4.16 -15.55
N GLY A 611 11.89 -3.19 -14.73
CA GLY A 611 10.49 -2.82 -14.59
C GLY A 611 9.84 -3.59 -13.45
N ALA A 612 8.73 -4.25 -13.71
CA ALA A 612 8.12 -5.17 -12.75
C ALA A 612 8.29 -6.60 -13.27
N GLY A 613 8.40 -7.59 -12.39
CA GLY A 613 8.71 -8.96 -12.80
C GLY A 613 9.93 -9.50 -12.09
N ASN A 614 10.31 -10.74 -12.40
CA ASN A 614 11.55 -11.33 -11.93
C ASN A 614 12.51 -11.32 -13.11
N ASP A 615 13.31 -10.28 -13.19
CA ASP A 615 14.05 -9.93 -14.38
C ASP A 615 15.49 -10.45 -14.31
N MET A 616 16.07 -10.67 -15.48
CA MET A 616 17.45 -11.11 -15.63
C MET A 616 18.24 -10.08 -16.45
N LEU A 617 19.19 -9.41 -15.79
CA LEU A 617 19.93 -8.29 -16.34
C LEU A 617 21.41 -8.66 -16.53
N ALA A 618 21.99 -8.32 -17.69
CA ALA A 618 23.42 -8.45 -17.92
C ALA A 618 23.98 -7.19 -18.63
N GLY A 619 24.70 -6.33 -17.90
CA GLY A 619 25.26 -5.07 -18.45
C GLY A 619 26.39 -5.27 -19.46
N GLY A 620 27.22 -6.30 -19.27
CA GLY A 620 28.35 -6.57 -20.16
C GLY A 620 29.61 -5.79 -19.77
N GLU A 621 30.37 -5.30 -20.74
CA GLU A 621 31.54 -4.46 -20.47
C GLU A 621 31.12 -2.99 -20.38
N GLY A 622 31.32 -2.36 -19.22
CA GLY A 622 30.91 -0.98 -19.04
C GLY A 622 30.98 -0.53 -17.61
N ALA A 623 30.53 0.68 -17.34
CA ALA A 623 30.14 1.09 -16.01
C ALA A 623 28.63 1.34 -16.06
N ASP A 624 27.88 0.27 -15.97
CA ASP A 624 26.47 0.23 -16.36
C ASP A 624 25.55 0.64 -15.20
N THR A 625 24.29 0.94 -15.48
CA THR A 625 23.25 1.12 -14.48
C THR A 625 22.26 -0.02 -14.60
N LEU A 626 22.19 -0.88 -13.59
CA LEU A 626 21.35 -2.07 -13.57
C LEU A 626 20.32 -1.93 -12.46
N ILE A 627 19.05 -1.89 -12.86
CA ILE A 627 17.91 -1.70 -11.95
C ILE A 627 16.94 -2.85 -12.19
N GLY A 628 16.71 -3.70 -11.19
CA GLY A 628 15.73 -4.78 -11.31
C GLY A 628 14.33 -4.23 -11.32
N GLY A 629 13.93 -3.61 -10.21
CA GLY A 629 12.62 -2.97 -10.06
C GLY A 629 11.75 -3.76 -9.09
N ASP A 630 10.48 -3.95 -9.45
CA ASP A 630 9.53 -4.68 -8.60
C ASP A 630 9.59 -6.19 -8.86
N GLY A 631 10.20 -6.95 -7.96
CA GLY A 631 10.14 -8.42 -7.98
C GLY A 631 11.36 -9.07 -7.35
N VAL A 632 11.82 -10.17 -7.94
CA VAL A 632 13.04 -10.88 -7.50
C VAL A 632 13.99 -10.98 -8.67
N ASP A 633 14.92 -10.04 -8.71
CA ASP A 633 15.71 -9.76 -9.90
C ASP A 633 17.11 -10.34 -9.82
N THR A 634 17.67 -10.67 -10.97
CA THR A 634 18.95 -11.37 -11.09
C THR A 634 19.90 -10.61 -12.00
N ILE A 635 21.07 -10.23 -11.49
CA ILE A 635 22.19 -9.81 -12.34
C ILE A 635 23.04 -11.02 -12.74
N ASP A 636 23.37 -11.12 -14.03
CA ASP A 636 24.20 -12.17 -14.61
C ASP A 636 25.57 -11.64 -15.07
N TYR A 637 26.62 -11.98 -14.31
CA TYR A 637 28.02 -11.73 -14.63
C TYR A 637 28.77 -12.98 -15.14
N SER A 638 28.07 -14.06 -15.49
CA SER A 638 28.69 -15.31 -15.95
C SER A 638 29.53 -15.16 -17.22
N GLY A 639 29.22 -14.13 -18.03
CA GLY A 639 30.01 -13.74 -19.21
C GLY A 639 31.33 -13.02 -18.90
N SER A 640 31.60 -12.67 -17.64
CA SER A 640 32.77 -11.86 -17.28
C SER A 640 34.08 -12.60 -17.45
N ASN A 641 35.09 -11.89 -17.97
CA ASN A 641 36.43 -12.40 -18.22
C ASN A 641 37.42 -12.18 -17.06
N ALA A 642 36.94 -11.68 -15.92
CA ALA A 642 37.66 -11.54 -14.67
C ALA A 642 36.69 -11.65 -13.49
N ALA A 643 37.25 -11.74 -12.27
CA ALA A 643 36.46 -11.77 -11.05
C ALA A 643 35.65 -10.48 -10.86
N VAL A 644 34.43 -10.65 -10.36
CA VAL A 644 33.49 -9.59 -9.99
C VAL A 644 33.33 -9.51 -8.48
N GLY A 645 33.11 -8.30 -7.99
CA GLY A 645 32.91 -7.99 -6.59
C GLY A 645 31.77 -6.99 -6.43
N LEU A 646 30.74 -7.36 -5.69
CA LEU A 646 29.55 -6.52 -5.48
C LEU A 646 28.89 -6.81 -4.13
N GLY A 647 28.15 -5.81 -3.66
CA GLY A 647 27.26 -5.91 -2.50
C GLY A 647 25.89 -5.40 -2.87
N LEU A 648 24.82 -6.08 -2.46
CA LEU A 648 23.44 -5.67 -2.70
C LEU A 648 22.92 -4.79 -1.55
N THR A 649 21.83 -4.07 -1.80
CA THR A 649 21.13 -3.24 -0.81
C THR A 649 19.62 -3.38 -1.00
N ASP A 650 18.90 -3.53 0.11
CA ASP A 650 17.43 -3.52 0.18
C ASP A 650 16.88 -2.14 0.59
N VAL A 651 17.74 -1.15 0.78
CA VAL A 651 17.33 0.21 1.14
C VAL A 651 16.74 0.92 -0.08
N PRO A 652 15.44 1.33 -0.06
CA PRO A 652 14.81 2.00 -1.18
C PRO A 652 15.55 3.28 -1.59
N GLY A 653 15.75 3.45 -2.90
CA GLY A 653 16.45 4.61 -3.48
C GLY A 653 17.97 4.63 -3.26
N GLN A 654 18.57 3.55 -2.73
CA GLN A 654 20.03 3.40 -2.73
C GLN A 654 20.49 2.44 -3.82
N ALA A 655 21.70 2.71 -4.31
CA ALA A 655 22.41 1.85 -5.23
C ALA A 655 23.81 1.56 -4.68
N THR A 656 24.35 0.40 -5.03
CA THR A 656 25.73 0.02 -4.74
C THR A 656 26.57 0.09 -6.00
N GLN A 657 27.89 0.11 -5.84
CA GLN A 657 28.81 0.11 -6.95
C GLN A 657 29.56 -1.23 -7.04
N GLY A 658 29.50 -1.88 -8.20
CA GLY A 658 30.26 -3.08 -8.51
C GLY A 658 31.75 -2.80 -8.76
N SER A 659 32.56 -3.86 -8.72
CA SER A 659 34.00 -3.81 -8.93
C SER A 659 34.53 -5.04 -9.66
N GLY A 660 35.59 -4.88 -10.46
CA GLY A 660 36.23 -5.99 -11.18
C GLY A 660 35.40 -6.53 -12.36
N GLY A 661 36.09 -7.08 -13.36
CA GLY A 661 35.47 -7.68 -14.53
C GLY A 661 34.42 -6.77 -15.19
N HIS A 662 33.25 -7.35 -15.44
CA HIS A 662 32.08 -6.68 -16.02
C HIS A 662 31.34 -5.83 -14.99
N ALA A 663 31.48 -6.11 -13.69
CA ALA A 663 30.87 -5.30 -12.63
C ALA A 663 31.60 -3.95 -12.40
N GLN A 664 32.67 -3.65 -13.13
CA GLN A 664 33.59 -2.57 -12.80
C GLN A 664 32.97 -1.19 -12.98
N GLY A 665 32.46 -0.62 -11.89
CA GLY A 665 31.87 0.72 -11.88
C GLY A 665 30.37 0.72 -12.03
N ASP A 666 29.74 -0.45 -12.23
CA ASP A 666 28.30 -0.62 -12.35
C ASP A 666 27.57 -0.06 -11.13
N ILE A 667 26.45 0.59 -11.35
CA ILE A 667 25.51 1.06 -10.35
C ILE A 667 24.35 0.06 -10.29
N ILE A 668 24.19 -0.60 -9.15
CA ILE A 668 23.25 -1.71 -8.95
C ILE A 668 22.18 -1.28 -7.94
N ALA A 669 20.91 -1.38 -8.31
CA ALA A 669 19.79 -1.04 -7.42
C ALA A 669 18.63 -2.03 -7.60
N GLN A 670 17.92 -2.33 -6.52
CA GLN A 670 16.72 -3.19 -6.54
C GLN A 670 17.02 -4.56 -7.19
N ILE A 671 17.99 -5.29 -6.62
CA ILE A 671 18.43 -6.61 -7.10
C ILE A 671 18.61 -7.51 -5.88
N GLU A 672 18.09 -8.73 -5.98
CA GLU A 672 18.14 -9.74 -4.92
C GLU A 672 19.10 -10.88 -5.24
N ASN A 673 19.32 -11.18 -6.53
CA ASN A 673 20.07 -12.34 -6.96
C ASN A 673 21.24 -11.98 -7.87
N VAL A 674 22.29 -12.80 -7.78
CA VAL A 674 23.53 -12.58 -8.51
C VAL A 674 24.09 -13.91 -8.99
N ILE A 675 24.48 -13.94 -10.26
CA ILE A 675 25.30 -15.00 -10.86
C ILE A 675 26.68 -14.40 -11.13
N GLY A 676 27.70 -14.98 -10.50
CA GLY A 676 29.10 -14.64 -10.64
C GLY A 676 29.72 -15.14 -11.95
N SER A 677 31.00 -14.87 -12.07
CA SER A 677 31.87 -15.19 -13.19
C SER A 677 32.47 -16.61 -13.09
N ALA A 678 33.46 -16.91 -13.94
CA ALA A 678 34.26 -18.12 -13.85
C ALA A 678 35.59 -17.92 -13.08
N PHE A 679 35.69 -16.83 -12.32
CA PHE A 679 36.86 -16.42 -11.56
C PHE A 679 36.49 -16.15 -10.10
N ASN A 680 37.49 -16.00 -9.23
CA ASN A 680 37.32 -15.84 -7.80
C ASN A 680 36.53 -14.58 -7.40
N ASP A 681 35.23 -14.71 -7.25
CA ASP A 681 34.31 -13.62 -7.02
C ASP A 681 34.15 -13.29 -5.53
N THR A 682 33.66 -12.08 -5.25
CA THR A 682 33.27 -11.67 -3.89
C THR A 682 31.86 -11.09 -3.94
N LEU A 683 30.88 -11.91 -3.55
CA LEU A 683 29.47 -11.57 -3.67
C LEU A 683 28.87 -11.37 -2.28
N GLN A 684 28.19 -10.25 -2.07
CA GLN A 684 27.50 -9.92 -0.83
C GLN A 684 26.02 -9.60 -1.09
N GLY A 685 25.11 -10.27 -0.40
CA GLY A 685 23.66 -10.02 -0.42
C GLY A 685 23.25 -8.77 0.36
N SER A 686 21.95 -8.54 0.50
CA SER A 686 21.33 -7.51 1.34
C SER A 686 20.82 -8.14 2.66
N ALA A 687 19.95 -7.48 3.41
CA ALA A 687 19.32 -8.10 4.59
C ALA A 687 18.05 -8.92 4.24
N GLY A 688 17.63 -8.89 2.98
CA GLY A 688 16.53 -9.70 2.43
C GLY A 688 17.00 -11.10 2.03
N ALA A 689 16.09 -11.96 1.55
CA ALA A 689 16.48 -13.28 1.06
C ALA A 689 17.11 -13.17 -0.35
N ASN A 690 18.38 -13.57 -0.48
CA ASN A 690 19.15 -13.47 -1.71
C ASN A 690 19.55 -14.85 -2.26
N ARG A 691 19.78 -14.93 -3.58
CA ARG A 691 20.48 -16.06 -4.21
C ARG A 691 21.82 -15.58 -4.77
N LEU A 692 22.91 -16.10 -4.23
CA LEU A 692 24.27 -15.82 -4.68
C LEU A 692 24.89 -17.09 -5.28
N GLU A 693 25.22 -17.05 -6.56
CA GLU A 693 25.88 -18.14 -7.28
C GLU A 693 27.29 -17.69 -7.70
N GLY A 694 28.33 -18.30 -7.13
CA GLY A 694 29.74 -17.94 -7.38
C GLY A 694 30.19 -18.29 -8.81
N GLY A 695 29.77 -19.46 -9.30
CA GLY A 695 30.05 -19.88 -10.67
C GLY A 695 31.27 -20.79 -10.71
N GLY A 696 32.40 -20.31 -11.22
CA GLY A 696 33.66 -21.03 -11.15
C GLY A 696 34.74 -20.18 -10.53
N GLY A 697 35.78 -20.79 -9.99
CA GLY A 697 36.80 -20.06 -9.23
C GLY A 697 36.71 -20.38 -7.75
N ASN A 698 37.44 -19.63 -6.94
CA ASN A 698 37.39 -19.77 -5.48
C ASN A 698 36.66 -18.54 -4.93
N ASP A 699 35.37 -18.69 -4.71
CA ASP A 699 34.46 -17.57 -4.47
C ASP A 699 34.27 -17.31 -2.98
N THR A 700 33.97 -16.06 -2.64
CA THR A 700 33.56 -15.66 -1.29
C THR A 700 32.13 -15.14 -1.34
N LEU A 701 31.22 -15.84 -0.67
CA LEU A 701 29.80 -15.53 -0.63
C LEU A 701 29.38 -15.10 0.77
N ARG A 702 28.67 -13.98 0.88
CA ARG A 702 28.09 -13.48 2.13
C ARG A 702 26.63 -13.12 1.93
N GLY A 703 25.71 -13.88 2.50
CA GLY A 703 24.27 -13.57 2.47
C GLY A 703 23.93 -12.27 3.21
N GLN A 704 24.45 -12.13 4.44
CA GLN A 704 24.03 -11.17 5.48
C GLN A 704 22.75 -11.65 6.19
N GLY A 705 21.76 -10.78 6.40
CA GLY A 705 20.48 -11.21 6.94
C GLY A 705 19.60 -11.79 5.84
N GLY A 706 18.63 -12.63 6.18
CA GLY A 706 17.80 -13.30 5.18
C GLY A 706 17.84 -14.81 5.37
N ALA A 707 17.11 -15.52 4.52
CA ALA A 707 17.25 -16.98 4.39
C ALA A 707 17.80 -17.22 2.99
N ASP A 708 19.11 -17.18 2.87
CA ASP A 708 19.77 -17.01 1.57
C ASP A 708 20.03 -18.35 0.89
N VAL A 709 20.33 -18.31 -0.41
CA VAL A 709 20.80 -19.47 -1.18
C VAL A 709 22.22 -19.17 -1.65
N LEU A 710 23.20 -19.82 -1.03
CA LEU A 710 24.62 -19.65 -1.32
C LEU A 710 25.15 -20.87 -2.08
N ILE A 711 25.59 -20.66 -3.32
CA ILE A 711 26.06 -21.70 -4.22
C ILE A 711 27.46 -21.34 -4.68
N GLY A 712 28.49 -22.05 -4.18
CA GLY A 712 29.88 -21.77 -4.59
C GLY A 712 30.11 -22.12 -6.05
N GLY A 713 29.94 -23.40 -6.39
CA GLY A 713 30.03 -23.86 -7.77
C GLY A 713 31.29 -24.68 -8.00
N LEU A 714 32.10 -24.31 -9.00
CA LEU A 714 33.34 -25.02 -9.31
C LEU A 714 34.55 -24.34 -8.68
N GLY A 715 35.08 -24.92 -7.61
CA GLY A 715 36.41 -24.59 -7.12
C GLY A 715 36.54 -24.84 -5.63
N THR A 716 36.97 -23.84 -4.87
CA THR A 716 37.08 -23.93 -3.41
C THR A 716 36.48 -22.68 -2.81
N ASP A 717 35.22 -22.81 -2.40
CA ASP A 717 34.35 -21.67 -2.15
C ASP A 717 34.13 -21.46 -0.66
N THR A 718 33.93 -20.21 -0.27
CA THR A 718 33.85 -19.79 1.13
C THR A 718 32.53 -19.10 1.39
N ALA A 719 31.71 -19.65 2.30
CA ALA A 719 30.60 -18.91 2.89
C ALA A 719 31.10 -18.13 4.12
N SER A 720 30.88 -16.81 4.13
CA SER A 720 31.42 -15.90 5.14
C SER A 720 30.32 -15.25 5.98
N TYR A 721 30.37 -15.52 7.29
CA TYR A 721 29.47 -14.96 8.30
C TYR A 721 30.16 -13.91 9.19
N SER A 722 31.30 -13.38 8.74
CA SER A 722 32.15 -12.48 9.53
C SER A 722 31.49 -11.15 9.93
N SER A 723 30.41 -10.77 9.25
CA SER A 723 29.61 -9.57 9.57
C SER A 723 28.50 -9.83 10.59
N SER A 724 28.23 -11.10 10.93
CA SER A 724 27.05 -11.42 11.71
C SER A 724 27.11 -10.83 13.10
N ALA A 725 25.99 -10.27 13.53
CA ALA A 725 25.82 -9.68 14.85
C ALA A 725 25.56 -10.72 15.96
N SER A 726 25.63 -12.02 15.65
CA SER A 726 25.43 -13.13 16.58
C SER A 726 26.18 -14.38 16.11
N GLY A 727 26.36 -15.33 17.02
CA GLY A 727 27.02 -16.60 16.69
C GLY A 727 26.18 -17.44 15.73
N VAL A 728 26.85 -18.11 14.80
CA VAL A 728 26.26 -18.93 13.74
C VAL A 728 26.52 -20.41 13.98
N THR A 729 25.59 -21.25 13.54
CA THR A 729 25.74 -22.71 13.52
C THR A 729 25.56 -23.17 12.08
N VAL A 730 26.66 -23.56 11.45
CA VAL A 730 26.72 -23.89 10.02
C VAL A 730 27.44 -25.21 9.82
N ALA A 731 26.85 -26.06 9.00
CA ALA A 731 27.45 -27.30 8.54
C ALA A 731 27.46 -27.30 7.01
N ILE A 732 28.52 -27.81 6.40
CA ILE A 732 28.63 -27.96 4.93
C ILE A 732 28.64 -29.43 4.51
N SER A 733 28.30 -29.68 3.25
CA SER A 733 28.29 -31.02 2.66
C SER A 733 28.80 -30.99 1.23
N ALA A 734 29.65 -31.95 0.88
CA ALA A 734 30.19 -32.09 -0.47
C ALA A 734 29.14 -32.55 -1.50
N THR A 735 27.96 -33.00 -1.08
CA THR A 735 26.97 -33.61 -1.99
C THR A 735 25.52 -33.19 -1.77
N ALA A 736 25.22 -32.48 -0.68
CA ALA A 736 23.87 -32.11 -0.32
C ALA A 736 23.79 -30.63 0.05
N THR A 737 22.61 -30.05 -0.14
CA THR A 737 22.30 -28.74 0.43
C THR A 737 22.16 -28.86 1.94
N THR A 738 22.77 -27.94 2.66
CA THR A 738 22.70 -27.82 4.12
C THR A 738 21.95 -26.56 4.51
N VAL A 739 21.42 -26.50 5.73
CA VAL A 739 20.70 -25.32 6.23
C VAL A 739 21.38 -24.77 7.47
N GLY A 740 21.79 -23.50 7.43
CA GLY A 740 22.38 -22.79 8.55
C GLY A 740 21.35 -22.37 9.61
N SER A 741 21.84 -22.01 10.80
CA SER A 741 21.01 -21.44 11.87
C SER A 741 21.77 -20.44 12.73
N GLY A 742 21.07 -19.48 13.32
CA GLY A 742 21.65 -18.45 14.18
C GLY A 742 22.34 -17.32 13.40
N GLY A 743 22.21 -16.09 13.91
CA GLY A 743 22.75 -14.89 13.27
C GLY A 743 22.31 -14.75 11.81
N ASP A 744 23.27 -14.42 10.97
CA ASP A 744 23.16 -14.24 9.51
C ASP A 744 22.94 -15.59 8.81
N ALA A 745 23.32 -16.72 9.42
CA ALA A 745 23.11 -18.04 8.84
C ALA A 745 21.67 -18.55 8.93
N GLN A 746 20.73 -17.77 9.48
CA GLN A 746 19.41 -18.26 9.87
C GLN A 746 18.52 -18.60 8.66
N GLY A 747 18.52 -19.88 8.28
CA GLY A 747 17.72 -20.38 7.16
C GLY A 747 18.48 -20.45 5.85
N ASP A 748 19.74 -20.02 5.82
CA ASP A 748 20.62 -20.10 4.66
C ASP A 748 20.75 -21.52 4.15
N GLN A 749 20.67 -21.69 2.84
CA GLN A 749 20.89 -22.93 2.12
C GLN A 749 22.24 -22.89 1.43
N LEU A 750 23.14 -23.79 1.81
CA LEU A 750 24.51 -23.84 1.28
C LEU A 750 24.72 -25.10 0.45
N SER A 751 25.32 -24.94 -0.75
CA SER A 751 25.76 -26.06 -1.59
C SER A 751 27.02 -25.72 -2.38
N GLY A 752 27.91 -26.70 -2.57
CA GLY A 752 29.19 -26.48 -3.24
C GLY A 752 30.07 -25.48 -2.48
N ILE A 753 30.10 -25.57 -1.15
CA ILE A 753 30.92 -24.72 -0.27
C ILE A 753 31.89 -25.64 0.47
N GLU A 754 33.18 -25.31 0.44
CA GLU A 754 34.25 -26.07 1.08
C GLU A 754 34.80 -25.36 2.32
N ASN A 755 34.62 -24.05 2.45
CA ASN A 755 35.15 -23.26 3.55
C ASN A 755 34.07 -22.45 4.27
N LEU A 756 34.27 -22.26 5.57
CA LEU A 756 33.41 -21.44 6.40
C LEU A 756 34.24 -20.41 7.17
N THR A 757 33.74 -19.17 7.23
CA THR A 757 34.23 -18.14 8.14
C THR A 757 33.10 -17.76 9.10
N GLY A 758 33.35 -17.86 10.40
CA GLY A 758 32.46 -17.50 11.49
C GLY A 758 32.37 -16.00 11.73
N SER A 759 31.59 -15.64 12.73
CA SER A 759 31.29 -14.31 13.22
C SER A 759 32.34 -13.84 14.26
N ALA A 760 32.01 -12.77 14.99
CA ALA A 760 32.79 -12.32 16.15
C ALA A 760 32.22 -12.86 17.49
N PHE A 761 31.34 -13.85 17.42
CA PHE A 761 30.66 -14.47 18.55
C PHE A 761 30.83 -15.99 18.50
N ALA A 762 30.48 -16.67 19.60
CA ALA A 762 30.63 -18.11 19.71
C ALA A 762 29.87 -18.88 18.60
N ASP A 763 30.62 -19.47 17.69
CA ASP A 763 30.12 -20.19 16.53
C ASP A 763 30.24 -21.71 16.66
N VAL A 764 29.47 -22.41 15.83
CA VAL A 764 29.60 -23.86 15.62
C VAL A 764 29.73 -24.12 14.13
N LEU A 765 30.96 -24.40 13.69
CA LEU A 765 31.27 -24.64 12.27
C LEU A 765 31.59 -26.12 12.06
N THR A 766 30.90 -26.76 11.13
CA THR A 766 31.09 -28.18 10.79
C THR A 766 31.43 -28.34 9.31
N GLY A 767 32.61 -28.90 9.03
CA GLY A 767 33.06 -29.25 7.70
C GLY A 767 32.40 -30.51 7.16
N SER A 768 32.89 -30.91 5.99
CA SER A 768 32.41 -32.03 5.18
C SER A 768 33.36 -33.24 5.32
N ASP A 769 33.36 -34.13 4.32
CA ASP A 769 34.35 -35.22 4.22
C ASP A 769 35.58 -34.86 3.35
N GLY A 770 35.61 -33.64 2.79
CA GLY A 770 36.72 -33.11 2.00
C GLY A 770 37.67 -32.22 2.81
N ASP A 771 38.74 -31.73 2.18
CA ASP A 771 39.68 -30.82 2.85
C ASP A 771 39.01 -29.44 3.04
N ASN A 772 38.70 -29.06 4.28
CA ASN A 772 37.98 -27.82 4.58
C ASN A 772 38.84 -26.80 5.35
N ARG A 773 38.58 -25.50 5.14
CA ARG A 773 39.05 -24.43 6.03
C ARG A 773 37.88 -23.89 6.85
N LEU A 774 37.98 -24.02 8.17
CA LEU A 774 37.04 -23.44 9.12
C LEU A 774 37.77 -22.36 9.94
N ASP A 775 37.30 -21.12 9.84
CA ASP A 775 37.83 -19.97 10.58
C ASP A 775 36.76 -19.49 11.56
N GLY A 776 36.99 -19.63 12.88
CA GLY A 776 36.02 -19.28 13.92
C GLY A 776 35.81 -17.78 14.05
N GLY A 777 36.87 -16.99 13.87
CA GLY A 777 36.80 -15.54 13.97
C GLY A 777 37.04 -15.06 15.40
N GLY A 778 36.02 -14.50 16.04
CA GLY A 778 36.11 -14.14 17.46
C GLY A 778 34.99 -14.81 18.24
N GLY A 779 35.16 -14.98 19.55
CA GLY A 779 34.19 -15.72 20.36
C GLY A 779 34.79 -17.01 20.89
N ASN A 780 33.97 -17.88 21.47
CA ASN A 780 34.43 -19.19 21.91
C ASN A 780 33.86 -20.22 20.96
N ASP A 781 34.62 -20.58 19.95
CA ASP A 781 34.12 -21.28 18.79
C ASP A 781 34.27 -22.78 18.95
N ARG A 782 33.41 -23.52 18.23
CA ARG A 782 33.45 -24.97 18.15
C ARG A 782 33.61 -25.38 16.69
N LEU A 783 34.75 -25.95 16.36
CA LEU A 783 35.10 -26.35 14.99
C LEU A 783 35.13 -27.87 14.86
N VAL A 784 34.36 -28.42 13.93
CA VAL A 784 34.34 -29.86 13.61
C VAL A 784 34.80 -30.01 12.17
N GLY A 785 36.05 -30.42 11.94
CA GLY A 785 36.61 -30.57 10.58
C GLY A 785 35.87 -31.62 9.76
N GLY A 786 35.87 -32.87 10.24
CA GLY A 786 35.22 -33.98 9.57
C GLY A 786 36.25 -35.03 9.13
N LEU A 787 36.08 -35.58 7.93
CA LEU A 787 37.18 -36.29 7.26
C LEU A 787 37.87 -35.30 6.32
N GLY A 788 39.13 -35.55 5.98
CA GLY A 788 39.91 -34.66 5.13
C GLY A 788 41.17 -34.21 5.83
N VAL A 789 41.93 -33.35 5.18
CA VAL A 789 43.04 -32.60 5.79
C VAL A 789 42.54 -31.18 6.03
N ASP A 790 42.04 -30.93 7.23
CA ASP A 790 41.36 -29.69 7.53
C ASP A 790 42.31 -28.61 8.03
N THR A 791 41.96 -27.34 7.80
CA THR A 791 42.59 -26.21 8.49
C THR A 791 41.58 -25.58 9.42
N LEU A 792 41.80 -25.75 10.72
CA LEU A 792 40.93 -25.29 11.79
C LEU A 792 41.61 -24.12 12.52
N VAL A 793 41.02 -22.94 12.41
CA VAL A 793 41.52 -21.71 13.02
C VAL A 793 40.48 -21.24 14.02
N GLY A 794 40.79 -21.27 15.32
CA GLY A 794 39.87 -20.79 16.36
C GLY A 794 39.68 -19.29 16.26
N GLY A 795 40.67 -18.54 16.73
CA GLY A 795 40.76 -17.11 16.52
C GLY A 795 40.91 -16.40 17.85
N ASP A 796 40.10 -15.36 18.08
CA ASP A 796 40.08 -14.64 19.36
C ASP A 796 39.09 -15.30 20.34
N GLY A 797 39.58 -16.01 21.35
CA GLY A 797 38.77 -16.48 22.48
C GLY A 797 39.25 -17.81 23.03
N VAL A 798 38.33 -18.69 23.44
CA VAL A 798 38.64 -20.05 23.90
C VAL A 798 37.97 -21.04 22.97
N ASP A 799 38.75 -21.52 22.01
CA ASP A 799 38.20 -22.27 20.88
C ASP A 799 38.38 -23.78 21.06
N THR A 800 37.40 -24.52 20.59
CA THR A 800 37.28 -25.97 20.79
C THR A 800 37.30 -26.70 19.46
N VAL A 801 38.26 -27.61 19.29
CA VAL A 801 38.21 -28.59 18.21
C VAL A 801 37.44 -29.86 18.60
N ASP A 802 36.47 -30.18 17.77
CA ASP A 802 35.47 -31.25 17.78
C ASP A 802 35.85 -32.63 17.21
N TYR A 803 36.50 -33.56 17.94
CA TYR A 803 36.76 -34.91 17.40
C TYR A 803 35.86 -36.03 17.93
N SER A 804 34.77 -35.71 18.63
CA SER A 804 33.88 -36.68 19.27
C SER A 804 33.20 -37.65 18.29
N ALA A 805 33.00 -37.22 17.05
CA ALA A 805 32.44 -38.02 15.97
C ALA A 805 33.45 -38.96 15.29
N SER A 806 34.74 -38.84 15.60
CA SER A 806 35.79 -39.65 14.98
C SER A 806 35.58 -41.14 15.23
N ASN A 807 35.72 -41.94 14.17
CA ASN A 807 35.59 -43.40 14.20
C ASN A 807 36.90 -44.13 14.60
N ALA A 808 37.94 -43.39 14.96
CA ALA A 808 39.20 -43.89 15.49
C ALA A 808 39.82 -42.89 16.47
N GLY A 809 40.83 -43.36 17.22
CA GLY A 809 41.53 -42.52 18.20
C GLY A 809 42.33 -41.40 17.53
N VAL A 810 42.33 -40.23 18.16
CA VAL A 810 43.02 -39.02 17.68
C VAL A 810 44.24 -38.70 18.54
N VAL A 811 45.26 -38.15 17.91
CA VAL A 811 46.46 -37.63 18.56
C VAL A 811 46.62 -36.17 18.17
N VAL A 812 46.46 -35.29 19.15
CA VAL A 812 46.44 -33.83 18.94
C VAL A 812 47.35 -33.17 19.96
N GLN A 813 48.12 -32.18 19.51
CA GLN A 813 48.94 -31.33 20.37
C GLN A 813 48.62 -29.87 20.07
N LEU A 814 48.32 -29.07 21.10
CA LEU A 814 48.07 -27.64 20.97
C LEU A 814 49.35 -26.81 20.97
N SER A 815 49.27 -25.56 20.51
CA SER A 815 50.36 -24.58 20.51
C SER A 815 49.89 -23.27 21.11
N ALA A 816 50.63 -22.75 22.09
CA ALA A 816 50.41 -21.42 22.65
C ALA A 816 50.96 -20.29 21.76
N ASN A 817 51.69 -20.62 20.69
CA ASN A 817 52.17 -19.64 19.73
C ASN A 817 51.15 -19.51 18.59
N PRO A 818 50.46 -18.37 18.45
CA PRO A 818 49.48 -18.17 17.38
C PRO A 818 50.11 -18.23 15.98
N ALA A 819 51.43 -18.08 15.88
CA ALA A 819 52.18 -18.23 14.63
C ALA A 819 52.71 -19.66 14.37
N SER A 820 52.40 -20.63 15.23
CA SER A 820 52.82 -22.03 15.06
C SER A 820 51.61 -22.97 15.05
N ALA A 821 51.19 -23.30 13.83
CA ALA A 821 50.29 -24.39 13.54
C ALA A 821 50.78 -25.72 14.12
N THR A 822 49.85 -26.54 14.60
CA THR A 822 50.09 -27.93 14.97
C THR A 822 49.40 -28.86 14.00
N VAL A 823 49.90 -30.08 13.85
CA VAL A 823 49.33 -31.07 12.94
C VAL A 823 48.80 -32.26 13.74
N GLY A 824 47.51 -32.53 13.62
CA GLY A 824 46.87 -33.69 14.22
C GLY A 824 47.26 -34.99 13.51
N SER A 825 47.03 -36.13 14.17
CA SER A 825 47.16 -37.43 13.53
C SER A 825 46.14 -38.45 14.05
N GLY A 826 45.74 -39.40 13.20
CA GLY A 826 44.80 -40.47 13.57
C GLY A 826 43.34 -40.01 13.57
N GLY A 827 42.43 -40.92 13.17
CA GLY A 827 41.00 -40.62 13.07
C GLY A 827 40.72 -39.41 12.18
N HIS A 828 39.77 -38.59 12.58
CA HIS A 828 39.42 -37.32 11.92
C HIS A 828 40.51 -36.26 12.05
N ALA A 829 41.41 -36.34 13.04
CA ALA A 829 42.50 -35.38 13.19
C ALA A 829 43.65 -35.58 12.19
N ALA A 830 43.54 -36.52 11.24
CA ALA A 830 44.66 -37.01 10.47
C ALA A 830 45.14 -36.03 9.39
N GLY A 831 46.11 -35.19 9.73
CA GLY A 831 46.67 -34.19 8.83
C GLY A 831 46.17 -32.78 9.12
N ASP A 832 45.11 -32.65 9.93
CA ASP A 832 44.53 -31.38 10.31
C ASP A 832 45.56 -30.40 10.84
N ILE A 833 45.45 -29.17 10.38
CA ILE A 833 46.24 -28.02 10.82
C ILE A 833 45.40 -27.25 11.84
N LEU A 834 45.85 -27.20 13.09
CA LEU A 834 45.19 -26.47 14.17
C LEU A 834 45.97 -25.19 14.50
N ASN A 835 45.29 -24.06 14.43
CA ASN A 835 45.81 -22.74 14.82
C ASN A 835 44.90 -22.11 15.87
N THR A 836 45.50 -21.47 16.88
CA THR A 836 44.75 -20.72 17.92
C THR A 836 43.60 -21.52 18.50
N ILE A 837 43.88 -22.77 18.89
CA ILE A 837 42.92 -23.68 19.54
C ILE A 837 43.40 -23.93 20.97
N GLU A 838 42.51 -23.72 21.94
CA GLU A 838 42.82 -23.87 23.37
C GLU A 838 42.12 -25.08 23.99
N SER A 839 41.12 -25.65 23.32
CA SER A 839 40.35 -26.79 23.80
C SER A 839 40.21 -27.91 22.77
N ILE A 840 40.27 -29.16 23.24
CA ILE A 840 40.08 -30.36 22.42
C ILE A 840 39.02 -31.25 23.08
N ILE A 841 38.10 -31.77 22.27
CA ILE A 841 37.25 -32.90 22.65
C ILE A 841 37.69 -34.12 21.85
N GLY A 842 38.13 -35.17 22.55
CA GLY A 842 38.53 -36.45 22.00
C GLY A 842 37.37 -37.27 21.45
N SER A 843 37.72 -38.38 20.81
CA SER A 843 36.80 -39.34 20.24
C SER A 843 36.26 -40.32 21.30
N ASN A 844 35.58 -41.39 20.87
CA ASN A 844 35.20 -42.48 21.77
C ASN A 844 36.24 -43.63 21.79
N PHE A 845 37.42 -43.41 21.23
CA PHE A 845 38.47 -44.40 21.03
C PHE A 845 39.68 -44.11 21.92
N THR A 846 40.88 -44.56 21.54
CA THR A 846 42.09 -44.34 22.36
C THR A 846 42.75 -43.05 21.89
N ASP A 847 42.54 -41.98 22.63
CA ASP A 847 43.02 -40.65 22.27
C ASP A 847 44.31 -40.29 23.03
N THR A 848 45.12 -39.44 22.42
CA THR A 848 46.29 -38.82 23.05
C THR A 848 46.25 -37.31 22.83
N LEU A 849 45.89 -36.57 23.87
CA LEU A 849 45.70 -35.13 23.82
C LEU A 849 46.80 -34.43 24.62
N PHE A 850 47.50 -33.50 23.98
CA PHE A 850 48.54 -32.69 24.60
C PHE A 850 48.12 -31.21 24.53
N GLY A 851 48.11 -30.52 25.67
CA GLY A 851 48.02 -29.08 25.70
C GLY A 851 49.38 -28.41 25.43
N SER A 852 49.48 -27.16 25.84
CA SER A 852 50.55 -26.22 25.47
C SER A 852 51.15 -25.57 26.71
N THR A 853 51.73 -24.37 26.57
CA THR A 853 52.19 -23.57 27.73
C THR A 853 51.15 -22.54 28.20
N ALA A 854 49.96 -22.53 27.61
CA ALA A 854 48.81 -21.72 28.00
C ALA A 854 47.78 -22.60 28.73
N GLY A 855 46.81 -21.99 29.42
CA GLY A 855 45.72 -22.77 30.02
C GLY A 855 44.81 -23.39 28.95
N ASN A 856 44.68 -24.71 28.96
CA ASN A 856 43.99 -25.51 27.97
C ASN A 856 42.85 -26.34 28.58
N LYS A 857 41.90 -26.75 27.75
CA LYS A 857 40.81 -27.67 28.16
C LYS A 857 40.81 -28.93 27.31
N LEU A 858 41.10 -30.07 27.93
CA LEU A 858 41.16 -31.37 27.26
C LEU A 858 40.02 -32.27 27.76
N VAL A 859 39.18 -32.79 26.86
CA VAL A 859 38.07 -33.68 27.18
C VAL A 859 38.31 -35.05 26.56
N SER A 860 38.29 -36.13 27.34
CA SER A 860 38.74 -37.45 26.88
C SER A 860 37.79 -38.18 25.93
N GLY A 861 36.48 -38.08 26.14
CA GLY A 861 35.51 -39.01 25.55
C GLY A 861 35.58 -40.42 26.17
N ALA A 862 34.97 -41.42 25.54
CA ALA A 862 35.11 -42.82 25.94
C ALA A 862 36.43 -43.43 25.45
N GLY A 863 36.82 -44.60 25.97
CA GLY A 863 38.03 -45.30 25.53
C GLY A 863 39.22 -45.14 26.50
N ASN A 864 40.42 -45.43 26.01
CA ASN A 864 41.62 -45.49 26.84
C ASN A 864 42.54 -44.31 26.52
N ASP A 865 42.41 -43.21 27.26
CA ASP A 865 42.98 -41.94 26.81
C ASP A 865 44.16 -41.49 27.64
N VAL A 866 45.03 -40.72 27.01
CA VAL A 866 46.13 -40.02 27.64
C VAL A 866 45.93 -38.53 27.43
N MET A 867 45.81 -37.77 28.51
CA MET A 867 45.73 -36.31 28.47
C MET A 867 46.90 -35.70 29.24
N ARG A 868 47.58 -34.72 28.65
CA ARG A 868 48.64 -33.95 29.31
C ARG A 868 48.31 -32.46 29.17
N GLY A 869 48.15 -31.76 30.29
CA GLY A 869 47.88 -30.32 30.32
C GLY A 869 49.03 -29.53 29.69
N GLY A 870 50.23 -29.67 30.23
CA GLY A 870 51.41 -28.99 29.70
C GLY A 870 52.04 -28.10 30.76
N SER A 871 52.10 -26.80 30.50
CA SER A 871 52.28 -25.77 31.52
C SER A 871 51.08 -24.83 31.46
N GLY A 872 50.55 -24.37 32.57
CA GLY A 872 49.40 -23.47 32.56
C GLY A 872 48.39 -23.91 33.61
N ALA A 873 47.26 -23.22 33.71
CA ALA A 873 46.16 -23.71 34.53
C ALA A 873 45.20 -24.46 33.59
N ASP A 874 45.33 -25.79 33.55
CA ASP A 874 44.62 -26.64 32.60
C ASP A 874 43.39 -27.30 33.22
N LEU A 875 42.38 -27.55 32.39
CA LEU A 875 41.19 -28.33 32.74
C LEU A 875 41.21 -29.67 32.00
N LEU A 876 41.45 -30.75 32.72
CA LEU A 876 41.43 -32.11 32.19
C LEU A 876 40.13 -32.81 32.59
N VAL A 877 39.23 -32.99 31.63
CA VAL A 877 37.90 -33.58 31.82
C VAL A 877 37.89 -35.05 31.41
N ALA A 878 37.91 -35.94 32.41
CA ALA A 878 37.79 -37.38 32.21
C ALA A 878 36.33 -37.83 32.28
N ASN A 879 35.70 -37.98 31.12
CA ASN A 879 34.32 -38.47 30.97
C ASN A 879 34.28 -39.85 30.29
N GLY A 880 33.08 -40.36 30.04
CA GLY A 880 32.88 -41.64 29.36
C GLY A 880 33.40 -42.87 30.11
N SER A 881 33.52 -43.99 29.40
CA SER A 881 34.02 -45.27 29.93
C SER A 881 35.48 -45.53 29.50
N GLY A 882 36.14 -46.53 30.10
CA GLY A 882 37.53 -46.89 29.79
C GLY A 882 38.55 -46.28 30.76
N SER A 883 39.84 -46.42 30.45
CA SER A 883 40.95 -46.04 31.36
C SER A 883 41.60 -44.72 30.93
N LYS A 884 41.64 -43.69 31.79
CA LYS A 884 42.26 -42.39 31.48
C LYS A 884 43.54 -42.20 32.27
N THR A 885 44.58 -41.70 31.62
CA THR A 885 45.83 -41.29 32.28
C THR A 885 45.99 -39.78 32.12
N LEU A 886 45.99 -39.07 33.25
CA LEU A 886 45.96 -37.62 33.32
C LEU A 886 47.28 -37.12 33.89
N TYR A 887 47.87 -36.14 33.22
CA TYR A 887 49.05 -35.42 33.68
C TYR A 887 48.69 -33.94 33.68
N GLY A 888 48.84 -33.27 34.83
CA GLY A 888 48.69 -31.81 34.94
C GLY A 888 49.89 -31.13 34.29
N ASP A 889 50.82 -30.66 35.11
CA ASP A 889 52.11 -30.12 34.65
C ASP A 889 53.23 -31.16 34.76
N GLY A 890 53.92 -31.52 33.65
CA GLY A 890 54.75 -32.74 33.73
C GLY A 890 55.75 -33.13 32.64
N ILE A 891 56.39 -32.21 31.91
CA ILE A 891 57.77 -32.41 31.38
C ILE A 891 58.43 -31.02 31.25
N ALA A 892 59.74 -30.90 31.44
CA ALA A 892 60.54 -29.68 31.25
C ALA A 892 60.40 -29.03 29.86
N ASP A 893 59.32 -28.31 29.63
CA ASP A 893 59.01 -27.51 28.43
C ASP A 893 59.46 -26.04 28.58
N GLY A 894 59.76 -25.60 29.80
CA GLY A 894 60.27 -24.26 30.11
C GLY A 894 59.20 -23.26 30.57
N GLY A 895 57.95 -23.69 30.82
CA GLY A 895 56.87 -22.86 31.36
C GLY A 895 56.87 -22.71 32.90
N THR A 896 55.87 -22.00 33.43
CA THR A 896 55.63 -21.90 34.89
C THR A 896 54.48 -22.85 35.21
N ALA A 897 54.64 -23.70 36.24
CA ALA A 897 53.55 -24.57 36.69
C ALA A 897 52.31 -23.74 37.07
N GLY A 898 51.14 -24.15 36.60
CA GLY A 898 49.85 -23.58 36.99
C GLY A 898 49.11 -24.51 37.96
N ALA A 899 47.86 -24.16 38.25
CA ALA A 899 47.00 -24.94 39.12
C ALA A 899 45.95 -25.63 38.26
N ASP A 900 46.17 -26.92 38.00
CA ASP A 900 45.30 -27.71 37.15
C ASP A 900 44.04 -28.18 37.87
N VAL A 901 42.99 -28.39 37.10
CA VAL A 901 41.73 -28.98 37.56
C VAL A 901 41.50 -30.29 36.84
N PHE A 902 41.46 -31.38 37.61
CA PHE A 902 41.06 -32.70 37.11
C PHE A 902 39.57 -32.92 37.38
N GLN A 903 38.76 -32.75 36.33
CA GLN A 903 37.32 -32.95 36.39
C GLN A 903 36.97 -34.39 36.01
N ILE A 904 36.56 -35.19 37.00
CA ILE A 904 36.31 -36.62 36.83
C ILE A 904 34.82 -36.95 36.88
N MET A 905 34.34 -37.53 35.79
CA MET A 905 32.93 -37.83 35.56
C MET A 905 32.69 -39.31 35.22
N GLY A 906 33.70 -40.02 34.72
CA GLY A 906 33.59 -41.44 34.37
C GLY A 906 34.91 -42.20 34.33
N GLY A 907 34.84 -43.51 34.12
CA GLY A 907 36.00 -44.35 33.80
C GLY A 907 36.91 -44.76 34.97
N THR A 908 38.04 -45.38 34.64
CA THR A 908 39.13 -45.65 35.59
C THR A 908 40.26 -44.69 35.33
N ASN A 909 40.56 -43.80 36.25
CA ASN A 909 41.45 -42.67 36.02
C ASN A 909 42.74 -42.81 36.82
N VAL A 910 43.87 -42.42 36.24
CA VAL A 910 45.15 -42.31 36.93
C VAL A 910 45.65 -40.88 36.76
N ILE A 911 45.66 -40.11 37.85
CA ILE A 911 46.32 -38.80 37.89
C ILE A 911 47.77 -39.07 38.27
N ALA A 912 48.64 -39.00 37.26
CA ALA A 912 49.99 -39.53 37.29
C ALA A 912 51.03 -38.52 37.79
N ASP A 913 50.73 -37.23 37.76
CA ASP A 913 51.64 -36.16 38.16
C ASP A 913 50.87 -35.06 38.90
N TYR A 914 50.32 -35.42 40.07
CA TYR A 914 49.57 -34.47 40.89
C TYR A 914 50.53 -33.58 41.71
N GLN A 915 50.31 -32.27 41.68
CA GLN A 915 51.08 -31.27 42.42
C GLN A 915 50.23 -30.57 43.49
N SER A 916 50.90 -30.04 44.52
CA SER A 916 50.21 -29.33 45.60
C SER A 916 49.59 -28.04 45.10
N GLY A 917 48.27 -27.90 45.25
CA GLY A 917 47.50 -26.72 44.81
C GLY A 917 46.68 -26.95 43.54
N GLU A 918 46.76 -28.13 42.93
CA GLU A 918 45.83 -28.59 41.89
C GLU A 918 44.55 -29.14 42.50
N ASP A 919 43.43 -29.00 41.81
CA ASP A 919 42.11 -29.40 42.30
C ASP A 919 41.60 -30.67 41.59
N ILE A 920 40.89 -31.51 42.34
CA ILE A 920 40.21 -32.69 41.82
C ILE A 920 38.71 -32.54 42.05
N LEU A 921 37.97 -32.34 40.96
CA LEU A 921 36.52 -32.20 40.98
C LEU A 921 35.87 -33.53 40.59
N LEU A 922 35.08 -34.11 41.49
CA LEU A 922 34.41 -35.40 41.30
C LEU A 922 32.90 -35.21 41.22
N ASN A 923 32.23 -35.97 40.35
CA ASN A 923 30.76 -36.02 40.36
C ASN A 923 30.17 -36.75 41.59
N SER A 924 30.97 -37.59 42.25
CA SER A 924 30.56 -38.41 43.38
C SER A 924 31.75 -38.98 44.13
N LEU A 925 31.61 -39.18 45.45
CA LEU A 925 32.60 -39.83 46.29
C LEU A 925 31.93 -40.75 47.32
N SER A 926 32.14 -42.06 47.16
CA SER A 926 31.63 -43.12 48.04
C SER A 926 32.71 -43.75 48.92
N GLY A 927 33.98 -43.56 48.58
CA GLY A 927 35.10 -44.03 49.38
C GLY A 927 36.45 -43.49 48.92
N ALA A 928 37.35 -43.28 49.88
CA ALA A 928 38.73 -42.87 49.65
C ALA A 928 39.69 -43.78 50.45
N ALA A 929 40.75 -44.29 49.83
CA ALA A 929 41.73 -45.15 50.50
C ALA A 929 43.12 -45.08 49.85
N LEU A 930 44.17 -45.12 50.67
CA LEU A 930 45.54 -45.32 50.19
C LEU A 930 45.73 -46.79 49.79
N THR A 931 46.12 -47.04 48.54
CA THR A 931 46.27 -48.39 47.96
C THR A 931 47.52 -48.49 47.09
N LEU A 932 47.95 -49.70 46.73
CA LEU A 932 48.90 -49.90 45.64
C LEU A 932 48.19 -49.61 44.31
N LEU A 933 48.82 -48.83 43.43
CA LEU A 933 48.31 -48.62 42.08
C LEU A 933 48.15 -50.00 41.40
N PRO A 934 46.99 -50.29 40.78
CA PRO A 934 46.79 -51.55 40.08
C PRO A 934 47.91 -51.83 39.07
N GLY A 935 48.56 -52.99 39.19
CA GLY A 935 49.70 -53.38 38.34
C GLY A 935 51.07 -52.89 38.80
N SER A 936 51.17 -52.04 39.84
CA SER A 936 52.44 -51.62 40.44
C SER A 936 52.74 -52.39 41.73
N SER A 937 54.02 -52.68 41.97
CA SER A 937 54.51 -53.26 43.23
C SER A 937 55.10 -52.24 44.19
N THR A 938 55.32 -51.00 43.74
CA THR A 938 56.04 -49.97 44.48
C THR A 938 55.31 -48.64 44.58
N THR A 939 54.36 -48.35 43.68
CA THR A 939 53.67 -47.04 43.60
C THR A 939 52.41 -47.06 44.46
N LEU A 940 52.29 -46.12 45.39
CA LEU A 940 51.10 -45.91 46.19
C LEU A 940 50.24 -44.80 45.59
N ALA A 941 48.93 -45.02 45.59
CA ALA A 941 47.94 -44.09 45.08
C ALA A 941 46.78 -43.91 46.08
N LEU A 942 46.29 -42.68 46.19
CA LEU A 942 45.00 -42.38 46.81
C LEU A 942 43.90 -42.80 45.81
N ARG A 943 43.16 -43.85 46.15
CA ARG A 943 42.01 -44.30 45.37
C ARG A 943 40.76 -43.58 45.84
N LEU A 944 40.12 -42.86 44.94
CA LEU A 944 38.82 -42.21 45.09
C LEU A 944 37.80 -43.01 44.28
N SER A 945 36.71 -43.46 44.91
CA SER A 945 35.68 -44.28 44.27
C SER A 945 34.35 -43.53 44.25
N GLY A 946 33.85 -43.24 43.05
CA GLY A 946 32.52 -42.66 42.82
C GLY A 946 31.51 -43.69 42.30
N SER A 947 30.32 -43.23 41.92
CA SER A 947 29.29 -44.07 41.29
C SER A 947 29.62 -44.43 39.85
N THR A 948 30.36 -43.58 39.14
CA THR A 948 30.71 -43.75 37.71
C THR A 948 32.21 -43.80 37.45
N HIS A 949 33.05 -43.57 38.48
CA HIS A 949 34.50 -43.52 38.33
C HIS A 949 35.26 -44.28 39.42
N THR A 950 36.49 -44.65 39.10
CA THR A 950 37.52 -45.00 40.09
C THR A 950 38.81 -44.29 39.72
N THR A 951 39.21 -43.32 40.54
CA THR A 951 40.40 -42.48 40.28
C THR A 951 41.53 -42.82 41.23
N TYR A 952 42.74 -42.98 40.71
CA TYR A 952 43.97 -43.21 41.44
C TYR A 952 44.87 -41.99 41.30
N VAL A 953 45.08 -41.26 42.39
CA VAL A 953 46.03 -40.14 42.44
C VAL A 953 47.35 -40.67 42.95
N LEU A 954 48.44 -40.54 42.19
CA LEU A 954 49.75 -41.03 42.63
C LEU A 954 50.27 -40.13 43.76
N VAL A 955 50.59 -40.71 44.93
CA VAL A 955 50.96 -39.95 46.14
C VAL A 955 52.31 -40.35 46.73
N GLY A 956 52.97 -41.37 46.17
CA GLY A 956 54.31 -41.77 46.60
C GLY A 956 54.62 -43.24 46.34
N THR A 957 55.53 -43.81 47.14
CA THR A 957 55.97 -45.20 46.99
C THR A 957 55.92 -45.97 48.30
N THR A 958 55.96 -47.30 48.23
CA THR A 958 56.04 -48.18 49.41
C THR A 958 57.32 -48.01 50.23
N ALA A 959 58.30 -47.26 49.73
CA ALA A 959 59.53 -46.93 50.47
C ALA A 959 59.29 -45.86 51.55
N ASP A 960 58.25 -45.02 51.42
CA ASP A 960 57.91 -43.97 52.39
C ASP A 960 56.39 -43.78 52.52
N VAL A 961 55.75 -44.81 53.09
CA VAL A 961 54.30 -44.83 53.35
C VAL A 961 53.81 -43.67 54.23
N PRO A 962 54.52 -43.24 55.29
CA PRO A 962 54.10 -42.10 56.11
C PRO A 962 53.95 -40.80 55.29
N SER A 963 54.93 -40.48 54.44
CA SER A 963 54.87 -39.30 53.57
C SER A 963 53.74 -39.41 52.54
N ALA A 964 53.57 -40.58 51.92
CA ALA A 964 52.48 -40.83 50.98
C ALA A 964 51.09 -40.72 51.64
N SER A 965 50.95 -41.18 52.89
CA SER A 965 49.71 -41.05 53.66
C SER A 965 49.44 -39.61 54.09
N ALA A 966 50.47 -38.83 54.43
CA ALA A 966 50.32 -37.42 54.76
C ALA A 966 49.85 -36.62 53.54
N PHE A 967 50.45 -36.86 52.37
CA PHE A 967 50.08 -36.21 51.13
C PHE A 967 48.66 -36.59 50.68
N ALA A 968 48.30 -37.87 50.73
CA ALA A 968 46.93 -38.31 50.43
C ALA A 968 45.88 -37.66 51.35
N ASN A 969 46.18 -37.48 52.65
CA ASN A 969 45.28 -36.80 53.57
C ASN A 969 45.17 -35.30 53.31
N GLN A 970 46.24 -34.67 52.81
CA GLN A 970 46.24 -33.27 52.40
C GLN A 970 45.27 -33.08 51.21
N ILE A 971 45.44 -33.86 50.16
CA ILE A 971 44.59 -33.86 48.95
C ILE A 971 43.11 -34.00 49.34
N LEU A 972 42.78 -35.00 50.17
CA LEU A 972 41.39 -35.24 50.61
C LEU A 972 40.76 -34.09 51.40
N GLN A 973 41.57 -33.27 52.08
CA GLN A 973 41.06 -32.20 52.95
C GLN A 973 41.01 -30.84 52.26
N GLN A 974 41.87 -30.62 51.27
CA GLN A 974 42.10 -29.30 50.69
C GLN A 974 41.68 -29.21 49.23
N ASP A 975 41.81 -30.31 48.48
CA ASP A 975 41.89 -30.26 47.02
C ASP A 975 40.86 -31.19 46.33
N VAL A 976 40.11 -31.99 47.09
CA VAL A 976 39.02 -32.84 46.55
C VAL A 976 37.67 -32.17 46.77
N PHE A 977 37.01 -31.84 45.66
CA PHE A 977 35.68 -31.25 45.64
C PHE A 977 34.69 -32.23 45.02
N VAL A 978 33.47 -32.28 45.56
CA VAL A 978 32.41 -33.15 45.04
C VAL A 978 31.23 -32.29 44.63
N ASP A 979 30.93 -32.27 43.33
CA ASP A 979 29.74 -31.62 42.79
C ASP A 979 28.81 -32.67 42.14
N PRO A 980 27.70 -33.04 42.77
CA PRO A 980 26.77 -34.01 42.22
C PRO A 980 26.03 -33.52 40.97
N ASN A 981 26.11 -32.23 40.62
CA ASN A 981 25.49 -31.68 39.41
C ASN A 981 26.36 -31.88 38.16
N LEU A 982 27.56 -32.44 38.31
CA LEU A 982 28.45 -32.76 37.20
C LEU A 982 27.90 -33.97 36.42
N ILE A 983 27.30 -33.76 35.24
CA ILE A 983 26.65 -34.82 34.44
C ILE A 983 27.65 -35.36 33.41
N ALA A 984 27.94 -36.67 33.52
CA ALA A 984 28.94 -37.40 32.73
C ALA A 984 28.71 -37.41 31.21
#